data_AF-A0A316GR30-F1
#
_entry.id   AF-A0A316GR30-F1
#
_cell.length_a   1.000
_cell.length_b   1.000
_cell.length_c   1.000
_cell.angle_alpha   90.00
_cell.angle_beta   90.00
_cell.angle_gamma   90.00
#
_symmetry.space_group_name_H-M   'P 1'
#
loop_
_entity.id
_entity.type
_entity.pdbx_description
1 polymer ?
#
loop_
_entity_poly.entity_id
_entity_poly.type
_entity_poly.pdbx_seq_one_letter_code
_entity_poly.pdbx_strand_id
1 'polypeptide(L)'
;MNSQCMPRIRFRKKTTKNLIPFALRPRAVAFVFATMAIFPLTAFAQVCPNPAVVVGTACTVPPGTIITVTPANAIGLNASGALGQIVGGGITVNLAAAGTTGALAQAGATIIFNGSTLLTTATTTANSAGQVGLRANGTASTISSSGSAITIGPPNGTTTANNLTGAIAESGGILNLSNTPITMLGGANGVSNHGLVATAAGSQISYLGGTISTLSRGSFGVLAQNGGVVTLGNAAQVITTGAQNTAAQVGSHALFATGAGSQIVGTGIAISVSGLFASGARAESGGLVSLTGGTIASSSTAATDADPSSAARALSGGVLNLSGVTIDATGLRGVGFSVQDAGSQATVSGSTITVDGARAPAAFIFGGGQATVTNSTLISNNNHGVSVQDAGSTVTLTGTAITGSTSPSVIGYGLRVVTGGSATMIGGSTTTTARDSPGIYAAGGAVVATNVVVTTSGPDNAIGVLADGGGQITLNGGTVTTHGDAVRQASFPHALGARNPGGVLTSTNTTLLTTGITAMGAVADDGGTMILNGNSITTLGLRSIGLYSVTEQVGAQFPANLTASGVTVDTSGLFAHGAAAQARNDVPVEKATLTVNDSAITTHGEGAVGLRATLGDYGTRPITGRGEAAVIANRSNVFTEGIGAHGALSRDNPTSVTMNDTVVLATGAIAHGSVAQAGGLIVGNNTRVTAIGAEASALLVVGEGGPVSNAIFANSLLRNVSGPTIGVAGAGNVSLTGTVAGGSGQWLRVGTIDNFPLLAAPEPPLTGIPDPIGPDDPLPPPMGPFPPPAAPGAMPGLANVLLDGSTVTGSAFTAVGSVSNVRMLNDSLWIMTGNSNLTNLLNDPSLIQYTPPTGDPTQLASYKTLTVVNYVGEGGQIGLNTYLGADGAPSDMLVINGGTTTGDTTLIVKNTTGPGALTVANGILVVDTINGATSESTAFTLAGDYITKDGQPAVVGGAYAYTLHFNGVGADSGDQNWYLRSLAIPNPPGPVPPVPPKPRYQPGVPIYEVYPQNLLALAAVPTMQQRVGNRYWTEPAPAPETVFCKDASQNFQCPVTGAQAQYYAGAAVG
;
A
#
# COMPACT_ATOMS: atom_id res chain seq x y z
N MET A 1 -27.77 56.60 -4.98
CA MET A 1 -27.36 57.53 -3.91
C MET A 1 -25.90 57.18 -3.61
N ASN A 2 -24.92 57.98 -4.04
CA ASN A 2 -24.52 59.31 -3.53
C ASN A 2 -23.94 59.24 -2.11
N SER A 3 -22.74 59.77 -1.82
CA SER A 3 -21.73 60.35 -2.74
C SER A 3 -20.41 60.73 -2.05
N GLN A 4 -19.27 60.37 -2.67
CA GLN A 4 -18.00 61.14 -2.73
C GLN A 4 -17.19 61.32 -1.41
N CYS A 5 -15.86 61.57 -1.42
CA CYS A 5 -14.84 61.74 -2.49
C CYS A 5 -13.48 61.14 -2.00
N MET A 6 -12.41 60.80 -2.75
CA MET A 6 -11.83 61.18 -4.06
C MET A 6 -11.26 62.62 -4.19
N PRO A 7 -10.29 62.89 -5.11
CA PRO A 7 -9.30 62.06 -5.81
C PRO A 7 -7.86 62.60 -5.50
N ARG A 8 -6.75 62.63 -6.29
CA ARG A 8 -6.24 62.16 -7.61
C ARG A 8 -4.68 62.21 -7.47
N ILE A 9 -3.78 61.25 -7.77
CA ILE A 9 -3.53 60.30 -8.89
C ILE A 9 -2.45 60.79 -9.90
N ARG A 10 -1.27 60.09 -9.90
CA ARG A 10 -0.34 59.75 -11.04
C ARG A 10 0.28 60.93 -11.85
N PHE A 11 1.18 60.81 -12.86
CA PHE A 11 1.62 59.71 -13.76
C PHE A 11 3.08 59.83 -14.34
N ARG A 12 3.56 58.71 -14.89
CA ARG A 12 4.74 58.36 -15.75
C ARG A 12 5.55 59.42 -16.57
N LYS A 13 6.87 59.13 -16.72
CA LYS A 13 7.78 59.05 -17.93
C LYS A 13 7.33 59.74 -19.25
N LYS A 14 8.20 60.29 -20.13
CA LYS A 14 9.55 59.83 -20.60
C LYS A 14 10.29 60.89 -21.49
N THR A 15 11.65 60.79 -21.62
CA THR A 15 12.53 61.34 -22.72
C THR A 15 12.68 62.89 -22.83
N THR A 16 13.75 63.51 -23.39
CA THR A 16 14.78 63.07 -24.40
C THR A 16 16.18 63.75 -24.26
N LYS A 17 17.22 63.10 -24.84
CA LYS A 17 18.63 63.48 -25.18
C LYS A 17 19.15 64.95 -25.11
N ASN A 18 20.45 65.13 -24.79
CA ASN A 18 21.47 65.66 -25.73
C ASN A 18 22.95 65.36 -25.35
N LEU A 19 23.93 65.86 -26.13
CA LEU A 19 25.31 65.33 -26.26
C LEU A 19 26.41 65.93 -25.36
N ILE A 20 27.57 65.26 -25.32
CA ILE A 20 28.88 65.65 -24.75
C ILE A 20 29.63 66.66 -25.66
N PRO A 21 30.61 67.45 -25.16
CA PRO A 21 32.02 67.06 -25.31
C PRO A 21 32.97 67.42 -24.13
N PHE A 22 34.21 66.92 -24.19
CA PHE A 22 35.31 67.15 -23.24
C PHE A 22 36.09 68.46 -23.53
N ALA A 23 36.58 69.18 -22.51
CA ALA A 23 37.60 70.24 -22.62
C ALA A 23 38.37 70.45 -21.29
N LEU A 24 39.53 71.12 -21.33
CA LEU A 24 40.52 71.17 -20.22
C LEU A 24 40.68 72.56 -19.58
N ARG A 25 40.87 72.59 -18.24
CA ARG A 25 41.61 73.61 -17.42
C ARG A 25 41.01 75.05 -17.39
N PRO A 26 41.12 75.78 -16.26
CA PRO A 26 42.38 76.36 -15.73
C PRO A 26 42.63 75.95 -14.25
N ARG A 27 43.80 76.06 -13.59
CA ARG A 27 44.86 77.10 -13.46
C ARG A 27 44.39 78.39 -12.79
N ALA A 28 45.14 78.86 -11.78
CA ALA A 28 44.68 79.85 -10.79
C ALA A 28 45.50 81.15 -10.78
N VAL A 29 44.83 82.25 -10.42
CA VAL A 29 45.32 83.48 -9.77
C VAL A 29 44.12 83.98 -8.92
N ALA A 30 44.10 84.18 -7.60
CA ALA A 30 45.06 84.51 -6.53
C ALA A 30 45.15 86.03 -6.19
N PHE A 31 44.31 86.46 -5.24
CA PHE A 31 44.44 87.64 -4.35
C PHE A 31 43.47 87.42 -3.17
N VAL A 32 43.89 86.85 -2.03
CA VAL A 32 44.60 87.49 -0.90
C VAL A 32 43.75 88.52 -0.14
N PHE A 33 43.15 88.06 0.97
CA PHE A 33 43.03 88.80 2.23
C PHE A 33 43.31 87.81 3.38
N ALA A 34 43.83 88.29 4.50
CA ALA A 34 44.52 87.43 5.47
C ALA A 34 43.60 86.81 6.54
N THR A 35 43.79 85.52 6.80
CA THR A 35 43.44 84.84 8.06
C THR A 35 44.65 84.03 8.53
N MET A 36 44.83 83.91 9.85
CA MET A 36 46.05 83.35 10.44
C MET A 36 46.24 81.87 10.12
N ALA A 37 47.47 81.48 9.81
CA ALA A 37 47.89 80.08 9.80
C ALA A 37 47.92 79.54 11.25
N ILE A 38 46.82 78.94 11.69
CA ILE A 38 46.81 78.11 12.91
C ILE A 38 47.52 76.80 12.55
N PHE A 39 48.80 76.73 12.90
CA PHE A 39 49.47 75.43 13.07
C PHE A 39 48.62 74.58 14.04
N PRO A 40 48.44 73.27 13.80
CA PRO A 40 47.85 72.40 14.80
C PRO A 40 48.80 72.35 16.00
N LEU A 41 48.50 73.17 17.01
CA LEU A 41 49.23 73.14 18.27
C LEU A 41 49.06 71.73 18.84
N THR A 42 50.18 71.02 19.01
CA THR A 42 50.19 69.73 19.69
C THR A 42 49.81 69.97 21.14
N ALA A 43 48.52 69.85 21.45
CA ALA A 43 48.04 69.81 22.82
C ALA A 43 48.73 68.62 23.50
N PHE A 44 49.69 68.91 24.38
CA PHE A 44 50.30 67.89 25.21
C PHE A 44 49.18 67.21 25.98
N ALA A 45 48.95 65.92 25.71
CA ALA A 45 47.92 65.18 26.41
C ALA A 45 48.24 65.21 27.91
N GLN A 46 47.33 65.80 28.70
CA GLN A 46 47.56 65.99 30.12
C GLN A 46 47.82 64.63 30.76
N VAL A 47 48.94 64.49 31.49
CA VAL A 47 49.22 63.26 32.23
C VAL A 47 48.11 63.09 33.26
N CYS A 48 47.50 61.91 33.31
CA CYS A 48 46.42 61.63 34.26
C CYS A 48 46.89 61.84 35.71
N PRO A 49 46.02 62.32 36.61
CA PRO A 49 46.32 62.35 38.03
C PRO A 49 46.55 60.93 38.58
N ASN A 50 47.10 60.84 39.79
CA ASN A 50 47.22 59.59 40.53
C ASN A 50 46.37 59.69 41.81
N PRO A 51 45.27 58.94 41.98
CA PRO A 51 44.69 57.96 41.04
C PRO A 51 44.11 58.61 39.77
N ALA A 52 43.95 57.80 38.71
CA ALA A 52 43.54 58.25 37.37
C ALA A 52 42.03 58.52 37.27
N VAL A 53 41.60 59.65 37.85
CA VAL A 53 40.21 60.10 37.90
C VAL A 53 40.03 61.41 37.11
N VAL A 54 39.05 61.47 36.21
CA VAL A 54 38.69 62.68 35.45
C VAL A 54 37.19 62.96 35.42
N VAL A 55 36.84 64.25 35.38
CA VAL A 55 35.47 64.75 35.31
C VAL A 55 35.42 65.83 34.22
N GLY A 56 34.80 65.51 33.08
CA GLY A 56 34.66 66.44 31.95
C GLY A 56 35.98 66.85 31.27
N THR A 57 37.09 66.15 31.52
CA THR A 57 38.43 66.46 30.99
C THR A 57 39.11 65.22 30.41
N ALA A 58 40.04 65.44 29.46
CA ALA A 58 40.82 64.39 28.82
C ALA A 58 42.24 64.27 29.43
N CYS A 59 42.71 63.04 29.65
CA CYS A 59 44.06 62.74 30.08
C CYS A 59 44.62 61.44 29.48
N THR A 60 45.95 61.28 29.53
CA THR A 60 46.66 60.06 29.12
C THR A 60 47.47 59.50 30.29
N VAL A 61 47.36 58.20 30.53
CA VAL A 61 48.26 57.46 31.44
C VAL A 61 49.49 57.02 30.63
N PRO A 62 50.72 57.26 31.11
CA PRO A 62 51.93 56.84 30.39
C PRO A 62 52.00 55.31 30.21
N PRO A 63 52.34 54.79 29.01
CA PRO A 63 52.59 53.36 28.81
C PRO A 63 53.63 52.82 29.80
N GLY A 64 53.45 51.57 30.25
CA GLY A 64 54.27 50.94 31.28
C GLY A 64 53.87 51.29 32.73
N THR A 65 52.92 52.20 32.95
CA THR A 65 52.41 52.51 34.29
C THR A 65 51.71 51.28 34.92
N ILE A 66 51.99 51.03 36.19
CA ILE A 66 51.31 50.01 37.00
C ILE A 66 50.37 50.71 37.99
N ILE A 67 49.07 50.43 37.91
CA ILE A 67 48.03 50.97 38.80
C ILE A 67 47.51 49.83 39.69
N THR A 68 47.78 49.87 40.99
CA THR A 68 47.26 48.90 41.96
C THR A 68 46.02 49.47 42.65
N VAL A 69 44.89 48.77 42.51
CA VAL A 69 43.58 49.24 42.95
C VAL A 69 43.29 48.75 44.36
N THR A 70 43.39 49.69 45.32
CA THR A 70 43.10 49.55 46.75
C THR A 70 42.55 50.87 47.29
N PRO A 71 41.69 50.90 48.33
CA PRO A 71 41.15 49.78 49.11
C PRO A 71 39.99 49.06 48.40
N ALA A 72 39.16 48.30 49.13
CA ALA A 72 37.96 47.66 48.58
C ALA A 72 36.99 48.69 47.97
N ASN A 73 36.30 48.29 46.90
CA ASN A 73 35.41 49.11 46.06
C ASN A 73 36.11 50.30 45.34
N ALA A 74 37.44 50.41 45.39
CA ALA A 74 38.17 51.43 44.64
C ALA A 74 38.16 51.16 43.13
N ILE A 75 38.46 52.21 42.36
CA ILE A 75 38.46 52.21 40.89
C ILE A 75 39.86 52.59 40.39
N GLY A 76 40.41 51.87 39.40
CA GLY A 76 41.72 52.16 38.81
C GLY A 76 41.71 53.36 37.87
N LEU A 77 40.96 53.27 36.77
CA LEU A 77 40.67 54.38 35.85
C LEU A 77 39.21 54.80 36.04
N ASN A 78 38.93 56.08 36.31
CA ASN A 78 37.57 56.59 36.49
C ASN A 78 37.32 57.81 35.62
N ALA A 79 36.66 57.64 34.49
CA ALA A 79 36.29 58.72 33.58
C ALA A 79 34.81 59.05 33.73
N SER A 80 34.48 60.34 33.91
CA SER A 80 33.10 60.79 34.11
C SER A 80 32.74 62.05 33.31
N GLY A 81 31.49 62.12 32.86
CA GLY A 81 30.94 63.24 32.08
C GLY A 81 31.27 63.16 30.58
N ALA A 82 30.45 63.80 29.74
CA ALA A 82 30.50 63.69 28.28
C ALA A 82 31.79 64.19 27.58
N LEU A 83 32.68 64.88 28.30
CA LEU A 83 34.02 65.28 27.85
C LEU A 83 35.15 64.59 28.63
N GLY A 84 34.81 63.68 29.55
CA GLY A 84 35.75 62.89 30.32
C GLY A 84 36.40 61.83 29.44
N GLN A 85 37.73 61.85 29.32
CA GLN A 85 38.48 60.85 28.55
C GLN A 85 39.73 60.38 29.28
N ILE A 86 39.95 59.06 29.33
CA ILE A 86 41.24 58.47 29.75
C ILE A 86 41.80 57.62 28.62
N VAL A 87 43.02 57.93 28.18
CA VAL A 87 43.81 57.07 27.30
C VAL A 87 44.82 56.29 28.15
N GLY A 88 44.52 55.03 28.46
CA GLY A 88 45.35 54.12 29.24
C GLY A 88 45.86 52.98 28.37
N GLY A 89 46.76 53.28 27.42
CA GLY A 89 47.32 52.30 26.49
C GLY A 89 48.68 51.75 26.97
N GLY A 90 48.88 50.44 26.86
CA GLY A 90 50.12 49.78 27.27
C GLY A 90 50.39 49.78 28.77
N ILE A 91 49.35 49.83 29.62
CA ILE A 91 49.46 49.91 31.09
C ILE A 91 49.04 48.61 31.78
N THR A 92 49.39 48.46 33.06
CA THR A 92 48.98 47.32 33.90
C THR A 92 48.06 47.79 35.03
N VAL A 93 46.89 47.17 35.18
CA VAL A 93 45.94 47.45 36.28
C VAL A 93 45.76 46.20 37.15
N ASN A 94 46.13 46.31 38.43
CA ASN A 94 46.14 45.22 39.40
C ASN A 94 44.96 45.33 40.39
N LEU A 95 44.01 44.39 40.37
CA LEU A 95 42.88 44.37 41.31
C LEU A 95 43.25 43.61 42.60
N ALA A 96 43.52 44.36 43.67
CA ALA A 96 44.09 43.83 44.91
C ALA A 96 43.09 43.69 46.08
N ALA A 97 41.86 44.23 45.94
CA ALA A 97 40.84 44.21 46.99
C ALA A 97 39.43 43.92 46.46
N ALA A 98 38.50 43.58 47.37
CA ALA A 98 37.13 43.18 47.04
C ALA A 98 36.36 44.31 46.34
N GLY A 99 35.45 43.96 45.42
CA GLY A 99 34.60 44.93 44.72
C GLY A 99 35.33 45.95 43.84
N THR A 100 36.66 45.82 43.65
CA THR A 100 37.44 46.81 42.89
C THR A 100 37.13 46.74 41.40
N THR A 101 37.13 47.92 40.75
CA THR A 101 36.86 48.07 39.31
C THR A 101 38.14 48.54 38.59
N GLY A 102 38.55 47.85 37.52
CA GLY A 102 39.76 48.22 36.78
C GLY A 102 39.62 49.54 36.01
N ALA A 103 38.58 49.65 35.19
CA ALA A 103 38.23 50.89 34.51
C ALA A 103 36.71 51.13 34.51
N LEU A 104 36.28 52.33 34.91
CA LEU A 104 34.91 52.81 34.89
C LEU A 104 34.78 54.02 33.95
N ALA A 105 34.00 53.87 32.89
CA ALA A 105 33.50 55.00 32.10
C ALA A 105 32.03 55.26 32.50
N GLN A 106 31.70 56.50 32.87
CA GLN A 106 30.36 56.86 33.34
C GLN A 106 29.88 58.24 32.86
N ALA A 107 28.56 58.44 32.83
CA ALA A 107 27.91 59.69 32.41
C ALA A 107 28.39 60.26 31.05
N GLY A 108 28.59 59.39 30.05
CA GLY A 108 29.00 59.76 28.69
C GLY A 108 30.52 59.83 28.45
N ALA A 109 31.33 59.45 29.44
CA ALA A 109 32.80 59.47 29.32
C ALA A 109 33.35 58.34 28.43
N THR A 110 34.60 58.48 27.98
CA THR A 110 35.30 57.49 27.14
C THR A 110 36.60 57.00 27.78
N ILE A 111 36.87 55.69 27.77
CA ILE A 111 38.18 55.12 28.13
C ILE A 111 38.74 54.32 26.95
N ILE A 112 40.02 54.56 26.61
CA ILE A 112 40.77 53.82 25.59
C ILE A 112 41.84 52.99 26.28
N PHE A 113 41.72 51.66 26.26
CA PHE A 113 42.51 50.71 27.04
C PHE A 113 43.24 49.71 26.14
N ASN A 114 43.97 50.19 25.13
CA ASN A 114 44.59 49.36 24.08
C ASN A 114 45.98 48.82 24.46
N GLY A 115 46.27 47.56 24.15
CA GLY A 115 47.56 46.91 24.45
C GLY A 115 47.87 46.77 25.95
N SER A 116 46.87 46.87 26.81
CA SER A 116 47.00 46.95 28.27
C SER A 116 46.71 45.60 28.94
N THR A 117 47.23 45.42 30.17
CA THR A 117 46.96 44.24 31.00
C THR A 117 46.10 44.62 32.20
N LEU A 118 45.09 43.82 32.51
CA LEU A 118 44.25 43.96 33.69
C LEU A 118 44.22 42.60 34.39
N LEU A 119 44.72 42.50 35.62
CA LEU A 119 44.77 41.24 36.37
C LEU A 119 44.36 41.39 37.84
N THR A 120 43.73 40.35 38.38
CA THR A 120 43.53 40.22 39.83
C THR A 120 44.83 39.80 40.50
N THR A 121 45.28 40.60 41.48
CA THR A 121 46.42 40.27 42.36
C THR A 121 45.98 39.79 43.74
N ALA A 122 44.70 39.92 44.08
CA ALA A 122 44.12 39.36 45.29
C ALA A 122 44.21 37.82 45.31
N THR A 123 44.82 37.26 46.35
CA THR A 123 45.11 35.82 46.49
C THR A 123 44.08 35.04 47.32
N THR A 124 43.07 35.71 47.88
CA THR A 124 42.06 35.11 48.76
C THR A 124 40.64 35.34 48.24
N THR A 125 39.72 34.43 48.57
CA THR A 125 38.28 34.54 48.28
C THR A 125 37.71 35.89 48.70
N ALA A 126 37.97 36.31 49.94
CA ALA A 126 37.44 37.56 50.49
C ALA A 126 37.95 38.80 49.74
N ASN A 127 39.22 38.83 49.33
CA ASN A 127 39.82 40.00 48.68
C ASN A 127 39.59 40.02 47.15
N SER A 128 39.11 38.93 46.55
CA SER A 128 38.84 38.84 45.10
C SER A 128 37.36 38.98 44.75
N ALA A 129 36.44 38.67 45.66
CA ALA A 129 35.00 38.66 45.39
C ALA A 129 34.47 40.00 44.81
N GLY A 130 33.55 39.91 43.84
CA GLY A 130 32.86 41.06 43.26
C GLY A 130 33.71 41.99 42.38
N GLN A 131 34.93 41.60 42.02
CA GLN A 131 35.79 42.42 41.16
C GLN A 131 35.26 42.54 39.72
N VAL A 132 35.47 43.72 39.11
CA VAL A 132 35.06 44.04 37.75
C VAL A 132 36.25 44.54 36.94
N GLY A 133 36.49 43.99 35.75
CA GLY A 133 37.54 44.47 34.85
C GLY A 133 37.20 45.82 34.23
N LEU A 134 36.40 45.81 33.16
CA LEU A 134 35.95 47.00 32.44
C LEU A 134 34.46 47.27 32.68
N ARG A 135 34.07 48.51 32.96
CA ARG A 135 32.70 48.91 33.31
C ARG A 135 32.27 50.17 32.56
N ALA A 136 31.33 50.04 31.64
CA ALA A 136 30.69 51.17 30.95
C ALA A 136 29.28 51.37 31.49
N ASN A 137 29.01 52.48 32.19
CA ASN A 137 27.74 52.73 32.87
C ASN A 137 27.06 54.03 32.39
N GLY A 138 25.83 53.91 31.89
CA GLY A 138 25.02 55.05 31.47
C GLY A 138 25.19 55.37 29.98
N THR A 139 24.18 56.01 29.40
CA THR A 139 24.10 56.37 27.98
C THR A 139 25.38 56.99 27.43
N ALA A 140 25.90 56.42 26.34
CA ALA A 140 27.11 56.82 25.62
C ALA A 140 28.44 56.70 26.39
N SER A 141 28.43 56.28 27.65
CA SER A 141 29.67 55.91 28.36
C SER A 141 30.33 54.75 27.65
N THR A 142 31.57 54.93 27.19
CA THR A 142 32.22 54.01 26.26
C THR A 142 33.57 53.54 26.80
N ILE A 143 33.92 52.26 26.66
CA ILE A 143 35.33 51.84 26.65
C ILE A 143 35.69 51.06 25.38
N SER A 144 36.84 51.39 24.80
CA SER A 144 37.45 50.66 23.69
C SER A 144 38.74 49.97 24.14
N SER A 145 38.96 48.73 23.71
CA SER A 145 40.11 47.92 24.12
C SER A 145 40.53 46.95 23.02
N SER A 146 41.65 47.27 22.36
CA SER A 146 42.24 46.47 21.29
C SER A 146 43.55 45.84 21.74
N GLY A 147 43.68 44.51 21.63
CA GLY A 147 44.91 43.76 21.88
C GLY A 147 45.31 43.68 23.36
N SER A 148 44.34 43.72 24.29
CA SER A 148 44.57 43.82 25.73
C SER A 148 44.21 42.52 26.46
N ALA A 149 44.91 42.19 27.54
CA ALA A 149 44.64 40.98 28.33
C ALA A 149 43.85 41.29 29.60
N ILE A 150 42.76 40.56 29.86
CA ILE A 150 41.92 40.71 31.05
C ILE A 150 41.84 39.36 31.78
N THR A 151 42.31 39.30 33.03
CA THR A 151 42.34 38.09 33.85
C THR A 151 41.79 38.38 35.25
N ILE A 152 40.50 38.10 35.45
CA ILE A 152 39.81 38.40 36.72
C ILE A 152 39.73 37.11 37.57
N GLY A 153 40.03 37.23 38.86
CA GLY A 153 40.00 36.15 39.84
C GLY A 153 41.40 35.68 40.28
N PRO A 154 41.54 35.00 41.43
CA PRO A 154 42.84 34.76 42.06
C PRO A 154 43.84 34.00 41.18
N PRO A 155 45.11 34.44 41.11
CA PRO A 155 46.13 33.88 40.22
C PRO A 155 46.61 32.47 40.62
N ASN A 156 46.20 31.97 41.79
CA ASN A 156 46.42 30.57 42.20
C ASN A 156 45.45 29.57 41.55
N GLY A 157 44.39 30.04 40.88
CA GLY A 157 43.38 29.24 40.18
C GLY A 157 42.47 28.36 41.06
N THR A 158 42.90 28.02 42.29
CA THR A 158 42.26 27.05 43.17
C THR A 158 41.29 27.67 44.19
N THR A 159 41.49 28.94 44.55
CA THR A 159 40.59 29.61 45.52
C THR A 159 39.25 29.98 44.89
N THR A 160 38.17 29.51 45.52
CA THR A 160 36.79 29.92 45.25
C THR A 160 36.70 31.44 45.21
N ALA A 161 36.26 32.02 44.10
CA ALA A 161 35.92 33.43 43.98
C ALA A 161 34.59 33.60 43.24
N ASN A 162 33.77 34.56 43.68
CA ASN A 162 32.37 34.69 43.28
C ASN A 162 32.05 36.10 42.76
N ASN A 163 31.00 36.17 41.93
CA ASN A 163 30.42 37.41 41.38
C ASN A 163 31.43 38.26 40.59
N LEU A 164 32.44 37.64 39.99
CA LEU A 164 33.48 38.30 39.20
C LEU A 164 32.95 38.67 37.80
N THR A 165 33.32 39.82 37.27
CA THR A 165 32.92 40.22 35.90
C THR A 165 34.10 40.72 35.06
N GLY A 166 34.33 40.11 33.89
CA GLY A 166 35.40 40.50 32.96
C GLY A 166 35.19 41.90 32.37
N ALA A 167 34.07 42.08 31.67
CA ALA A 167 33.61 43.39 31.21
C ALA A 167 32.08 43.51 31.22
N ILE A 168 31.56 44.68 31.61
CA ILE A 168 30.13 44.97 31.71
C ILE A 168 29.76 46.30 31.03
N ALA A 169 28.68 46.27 30.24
CA ALA A 169 27.97 47.42 29.72
C ALA A 169 26.59 47.49 30.40
N GLU A 170 26.31 48.58 31.10
CA GLU A 170 25.08 48.77 31.89
C GLU A 170 24.44 50.14 31.62
N SER A 171 23.11 50.21 31.72
CA SER A 171 22.31 51.46 31.63
C SER A 171 22.53 52.30 30.37
N GLY A 172 22.86 51.69 29.23
CA GLY A 172 23.17 52.39 27.97
C GLY A 172 24.67 52.59 27.68
N GLY A 173 25.55 51.94 28.45
CA GLY A 173 26.98 51.93 28.21
C GLY A 173 27.40 51.08 27.00
N ILE A 174 28.59 51.33 26.47
CA ILE A 174 29.13 50.72 25.24
C ILE A 174 30.53 50.15 25.50
N LEU A 175 30.77 48.90 25.10
CA LEU A 175 32.10 48.27 25.08
C LEU A 175 32.49 47.86 23.67
N ASN A 176 33.67 48.28 23.22
CA ASN A 176 34.24 47.95 21.91
C ASN A 176 35.57 47.22 22.08
N LEU A 177 35.53 45.89 22.04
CA LEU A 177 36.63 45.00 22.37
C LEU A 177 37.11 44.26 21.11
N SER A 178 38.42 44.21 20.85
CA SER A 178 38.96 43.44 19.72
C SER A 178 40.29 42.78 20.05
N ASN A 179 40.40 41.48 19.78
CA ASN A 179 41.55 40.65 20.13
C ASN A 179 41.95 40.79 21.62
N THR A 180 40.94 40.89 22.48
CA THR A 180 41.07 41.19 23.91
C THR A 180 40.63 39.97 24.71
N PRO A 181 41.52 39.00 25.00
CA PRO A 181 41.17 37.79 25.73
C PRO A 181 40.71 38.09 27.17
N ILE A 182 39.67 37.38 27.62
CA ILE A 182 39.05 37.51 28.94
C ILE A 182 39.08 36.14 29.64
N THR A 183 39.92 36.00 30.66
CA THR A 183 40.04 34.77 31.47
C THR A 183 39.43 34.98 32.85
N MET A 184 38.39 34.24 33.18
CA MET A 184 37.75 34.26 34.49
C MET A 184 38.27 33.11 35.36
N LEU A 185 39.22 33.43 36.24
CA LEU A 185 39.73 32.57 37.31
C LEU A 185 38.76 32.57 38.51
N GLY A 186 39.02 31.73 39.52
CA GLY A 186 38.15 31.58 40.71
C GLY A 186 37.73 30.14 41.03
N GLY A 187 38.32 29.16 40.34
CA GLY A 187 38.14 27.72 40.58
C GLY A 187 36.78 27.16 40.16
N ALA A 188 36.73 25.83 40.06
CA ALA A 188 35.52 25.04 39.78
C ALA A 188 34.46 25.08 40.92
N ASN A 189 34.77 25.78 42.01
CA ASN A 189 33.89 26.00 43.15
C ASN A 189 33.43 27.47 43.29
N GLY A 190 34.00 28.41 42.52
CA GLY A 190 33.49 29.77 42.37
C GLY A 190 32.06 29.78 41.81
N VAL A 191 31.31 30.85 42.04
CA VAL A 191 29.89 30.97 41.66
C VAL A 191 29.59 32.30 40.97
N SER A 192 28.78 32.28 39.90
CA SER A 192 28.29 33.46 39.17
C SER A 192 29.39 34.40 38.65
N ASN A 193 30.42 33.83 38.03
CA ASN A 193 31.48 34.60 37.37
C ASN A 193 31.14 34.76 35.88
N HIS A 194 31.26 35.97 35.33
CA HIS A 194 30.80 36.29 33.98
C HIS A 194 31.90 36.94 33.13
N GLY A 195 32.06 36.51 31.87
CA GLY A 195 33.04 37.07 30.94
C GLY A 195 32.61 38.44 30.43
N LEU A 196 31.52 38.48 29.65
CA LEU A 196 30.86 39.69 29.17
C LEU A 196 29.44 39.80 29.73
N VAL A 197 29.01 40.99 30.12
CA VAL A 197 27.64 41.27 30.59
C VAL A 197 27.09 42.54 29.93
N ALA A 198 26.06 42.42 29.08
CA ALA A 198 25.25 43.55 28.63
C ALA A 198 23.92 43.55 29.41
N THR A 199 23.63 44.62 30.16
CA THR A 199 22.44 44.70 31.02
C THR A 199 21.69 46.03 30.87
N ALA A 200 20.36 45.95 30.87
CA ALA A 200 19.42 47.05 30.61
C ALA A 200 19.43 47.56 29.15
N ALA A 201 18.29 48.13 28.75
CA ALA A 201 18.04 48.60 27.38
C ALA A 201 19.10 49.61 26.89
N GLY A 202 19.58 49.40 25.66
CA GLY A 202 20.56 50.27 25.01
C GLY A 202 22.02 49.99 25.37
N SER A 203 22.31 49.12 26.34
CA SER A 203 23.67 48.68 26.64
C SER A 203 24.20 47.77 25.54
N GLN A 204 25.42 48.02 25.05
CA GLN A 204 25.99 47.34 23.88
C GLN A 204 27.41 46.83 24.13
N ILE A 205 27.73 45.63 23.65
CA ILE A 205 29.09 45.10 23.59
C ILE A 205 29.37 44.60 22.18
N SER A 206 30.47 45.06 21.58
CA SER A 206 31.08 44.49 20.37
C SER A 206 32.38 43.78 20.76
N TYR A 207 32.51 42.50 20.41
CA TYR A 207 33.67 41.66 20.73
C TYR A 207 34.19 40.95 19.46
N LEU A 208 35.31 41.43 18.91
CA LEU A 208 35.83 41.04 17.61
C LEU A 208 37.21 40.38 17.73
N GLY A 209 37.22 39.04 17.82
CA GLY A 209 38.41 38.22 18.01
C GLY A 209 38.92 38.18 19.45
N GLY A 210 39.62 37.09 19.80
CA GLY A 210 40.05 36.76 21.16
C GLY A 210 39.21 35.64 21.79
N THR A 211 39.63 35.19 22.97
CA THR A 211 39.00 34.08 23.71
C THR A 211 38.42 34.56 25.03
N ILE A 212 37.17 34.20 25.30
CA ILE A 212 36.51 34.34 26.61
C ILE A 212 36.48 32.95 27.26
N SER A 213 36.91 32.84 28.52
CA SER A 213 36.98 31.57 29.25
C SER A 213 36.40 31.68 30.66
N THR A 214 35.45 30.80 31.01
CA THR A 214 34.86 30.68 32.35
C THR A 214 34.84 29.23 32.84
N LEU A 215 35.17 29.04 34.12
CA LEU A 215 35.33 27.71 34.73
C LEU A 215 34.60 27.53 36.08
N SER A 216 33.80 28.52 36.47
CA SER A 216 33.06 28.58 37.74
C SER A 216 31.58 28.22 37.58
N ARG A 217 30.91 27.86 38.67
CA ARG A 217 29.55 27.31 38.66
C ARG A 217 28.50 28.38 38.37
N GLY A 218 27.55 28.07 37.48
CA GLY A 218 26.60 29.05 36.96
C GLY A 218 27.32 30.26 36.32
N SER A 219 28.48 30.02 35.69
CA SER A 219 29.20 31.08 34.97
C SER A 219 28.60 31.30 33.59
N PHE A 220 28.67 32.54 33.10
CA PHE A 220 28.30 32.85 31.71
C PHE A 220 29.48 33.43 30.96
N GLY A 221 29.83 32.86 29.81
CA GLY A 221 30.84 33.45 28.91
C GLY A 221 30.36 34.83 28.43
N VAL A 222 29.13 34.89 27.96
CA VAL A 222 28.43 36.10 27.52
C VAL A 222 26.99 36.09 28.03
N LEU A 223 26.63 37.13 28.78
CA LEU A 223 25.27 37.39 29.27
C LEU A 223 24.69 38.63 28.60
N ALA A 224 23.51 38.52 28.02
CA ALA A 224 22.68 39.64 27.58
C ALA A 224 21.34 39.61 28.34
N GLN A 225 21.04 40.66 29.11
CA GLN A 225 19.85 40.70 29.95
C GLN A 225 19.11 42.04 29.95
N ASN A 226 17.80 42.00 30.18
CA ASN A 226 16.93 43.18 30.32
C ASN A 226 17.03 44.19 29.16
N GLY A 227 17.24 43.73 27.92
CA GLY A 227 17.39 44.60 26.73
C GLY A 227 18.84 44.96 26.35
N GLY A 228 19.84 44.34 26.98
CA GLY A 228 21.24 44.45 26.57
C GLY A 228 21.55 43.68 25.28
N VAL A 229 22.52 44.15 24.50
CA VAL A 229 22.91 43.57 23.21
C VAL A 229 24.40 43.24 23.17
N VAL A 230 24.76 42.04 22.71
CA VAL A 230 26.16 41.64 22.46
C VAL A 230 26.34 41.16 21.02
N THR A 231 27.38 41.64 20.34
CA THR A 231 27.80 41.20 19.01
C THR A 231 29.19 40.56 19.09
N LEU A 232 29.33 39.34 18.56
CA LEU A 232 30.54 38.53 18.57
C LEU A 232 30.97 38.21 17.12
N GLY A 233 32.27 38.30 16.81
CA GLY A 233 32.76 37.99 15.47
C GLY A 233 34.27 37.86 15.37
N ASN A 234 34.77 37.80 14.12
CA ASN A 234 36.20 37.68 13.81
C ASN A 234 36.89 36.50 14.53
N ALA A 235 36.32 35.29 14.39
CA ALA A 235 36.81 34.06 15.03
C ALA A 235 36.96 34.13 16.56
N ALA A 236 36.12 34.95 17.23
CA ALA A 236 36.01 34.96 18.68
C ALA A 236 35.66 33.56 19.22
N GLN A 237 36.24 33.22 20.38
CA GLN A 237 36.05 31.94 21.05
C GLN A 237 35.36 32.14 22.41
N VAL A 238 34.42 31.28 22.77
CA VAL A 238 33.76 31.30 24.08
C VAL A 238 33.81 29.89 24.69
N ILE A 239 34.46 29.77 25.84
CA ILE A 239 34.71 28.49 26.53
C ILE A 239 34.09 28.56 27.93
N THR A 240 33.18 27.64 28.26
CA THR A 240 32.51 27.59 29.56
C THR A 240 32.42 26.16 30.10
N THR A 241 33.08 25.88 31.23
CA THR A 241 33.29 24.50 31.74
C THR A 241 32.80 24.26 33.18
N GLY A 242 32.06 25.21 33.76
CA GLY A 242 31.63 25.17 35.15
C GLY A 242 30.44 24.23 35.44
N ALA A 243 30.53 23.45 36.51
CA ALA A 243 29.44 22.59 37.00
C ALA A 243 28.23 23.37 37.57
N GLN A 244 27.15 22.68 37.94
CA GLN A 244 25.95 23.29 38.52
C GLN A 244 26.22 23.93 39.91
N ASN A 245 25.49 25.00 40.21
CA ASN A 245 25.32 25.52 41.58
C ASN A 245 24.27 24.69 42.36
N THR A 246 24.49 24.46 43.66
CA THR A 246 23.66 23.52 44.45
C THR A 246 22.39 24.12 45.05
N ALA A 247 22.02 25.36 44.66
CA ALA A 247 20.90 26.11 45.23
C ALA A 247 19.84 26.56 44.20
N ALA A 248 20.11 26.35 42.90
CA ALA A 248 19.19 26.61 41.79
C ALA A 248 19.58 25.71 40.60
N GLN A 249 18.73 25.59 39.58
CA GLN A 249 19.03 24.81 38.36
C GLN A 249 19.68 25.68 37.27
N VAL A 250 20.70 26.47 37.65
CA VAL A 250 21.39 27.37 36.70
C VAL A 250 22.72 26.72 36.29
N GLY A 251 22.70 26.04 35.15
CA GLY A 251 23.90 25.55 34.49
C GLY A 251 24.82 26.70 34.05
N SER A 252 26.07 26.37 33.74
CA SER A 252 26.98 27.37 33.13
C SER A 252 26.73 27.42 31.63
N HIS A 253 26.62 28.62 31.05
CA HIS A 253 26.24 28.81 29.65
C HIS A 253 27.26 29.67 28.90
N ALA A 254 27.67 29.26 27.70
CA ALA A 254 28.64 30.05 26.94
C ALA A 254 28.02 31.37 26.45
N LEU A 255 26.85 31.31 25.81
CA LEU A 255 26.00 32.47 25.48
C LEU A 255 24.63 32.33 26.15
N PHE A 256 24.18 33.36 26.88
CA PHE A 256 22.85 33.40 27.50
C PHE A 256 22.16 34.76 27.26
N ALA A 257 21.06 34.76 26.50
CA ALA A 257 20.19 35.91 26.31
C ALA A 257 18.88 35.69 27.07
N THR A 258 18.57 36.57 28.03
CA THR A 258 17.36 36.44 28.88
C THR A 258 16.60 37.75 29.04
N GLY A 259 15.27 37.67 28.99
CA GLY A 259 14.37 38.82 29.09
C GLY A 259 14.15 39.54 27.74
N ALA A 260 13.00 40.20 27.62
CA ALA A 260 12.56 40.82 26.39
C ALA A 260 13.56 41.84 25.83
N GLY A 261 13.87 41.70 24.54
CA GLY A 261 14.77 42.60 23.80
C GLY A 261 16.26 42.35 24.03
N SER A 262 16.64 41.41 24.89
CA SER A 262 18.04 40.99 25.07
C SER A 262 18.51 40.17 23.86
N GLN A 263 19.70 40.47 23.32
CA GLN A 263 20.18 39.86 22.08
C GLN A 263 21.66 39.48 22.15
N ILE A 264 22.00 38.29 21.66
CA ILE A 264 23.39 37.90 21.33
C ILE A 264 23.45 37.53 19.85
N VAL A 265 24.30 38.23 19.09
CA VAL A 265 24.54 37.97 17.66
C VAL A 265 25.97 37.49 17.47
N GLY A 266 26.18 36.36 16.80
CA GLY A 266 27.50 35.78 16.56
C GLY A 266 27.74 35.46 15.09
N THR A 267 28.91 35.81 14.55
CA THR A 267 29.29 35.50 13.16
C THR A 267 30.65 34.84 13.09
N GLY A 268 30.68 33.57 12.66
CA GLY A 268 31.92 32.78 12.50
C GLY A 268 32.69 32.60 13.80
N ILE A 269 32.00 32.28 14.89
CA ILE A 269 32.57 32.12 16.24
C ILE A 269 32.67 30.65 16.65
N ALA A 270 33.55 30.33 17.59
CA ALA A 270 33.68 28.97 18.14
C ALA A 270 33.23 28.93 19.59
N ILE A 271 32.32 28.03 19.92
CA ILE A 271 31.76 27.85 21.26
C ILE A 271 32.13 26.46 21.77
N SER A 272 32.63 26.38 23.00
CA SER A 272 32.91 25.12 23.70
C SER A 272 32.27 25.13 25.08
N VAL A 273 31.47 24.11 25.38
CA VAL A 273 30.72 24.02 26.63
C VAL A 273 30.78 22.63 27.26
N SER A 274 30.91 22.59 28.58
CA SER A 274 30.83 21.35 29.37
C SER A 274 30.19 21.61 30.75
N GLY A 275 29.60 20.56 31.32
CA GLY A 275 28.97 20.61 32.64
C GLY A 275 27.48 20.23 32.65
N LEU A 276 26.94 20.04 33.86
CA LEU A 276 25.55 19.66 34.08
C LEU A 276 24.61 20.84 33.81
N PHE A 277 23.51 20.60 33.07
CA PHE A 277 22.53 21.58 32.58
C PHE A 277 23.14 22.74 31.76
N ALA A 278 24.35 22.57 31.24
CA ALA A 278 25.05 23.60 30.48
C ALA A 278 24.54 23.75 29.03
N SER A 279 24.86 24.87 28.37
CA SER A 279 24.43 25.17 26.98
C SER A 279 25.39 26.11 26.28
N GLY A 280 25.59 25.91 24.97
CA GLY A 280 26.43 26.78 24.13
C GLY A 280 25.71 28.09 23.79
N ALA A 281 24.43 28.00 23.41
CA ALA A 281 23.54 29.12 23.20
C ALA A 281 22.20 28.90 23.92
N ARG A 282 21.83 29.77 24.86
CA ARG A 282 20.54 29.75 25.55
C ARG A 282 19.78 31.06 25.32
N ALA A 283 18.54 30.95 24.84
CA ALA A 283 17.61 32.05 24.63
C ALA A 283 16.36 31.83 25.51
N GLU A 284 16.02 32.79 26.36
CA GLU A 284 15.02 32.62 27.42
C GLU A 284 14.18 33.88 27.67
N SER A 285 12.93 33.74 28.12
CA SER A 285 12.09 34.85 28.59
C SER A 285 11.96 36.01 27.57
N GLY A 286 11.87 35.69 26.27
CA GLY A 286 11.83 36.68 25.19
C GLY A 286 13.19 37.21 24.71
N GLY A 287 14.30 36.61 25.15
CA GLY A 287 15.65 36.86 24.62
C GLY A 287 15.91 36.14 23.29
N LEU A 288 16.90 36.65 22.53
CA LEU A 288 17.30 36.14 21.21
C LEU A 288 18.79 35.76 21.20
N VAL A 289 19.12 34.58 20.65
CA VAL A 289 20.49 34.26 20.20
C VAL A 289 20.48 33.93 18.72
N SER A 290 21.34 34.62 17.94
CA SER A 290 21.41 34.51 16.48
C SER A 290 22.85 34.25 16.03
N LEU A 291 23.10 33.07 15.47
CA LEU A 291 24.43 32.63 15.02
C LEU A 291 24.46 32.44 13.49
N THR A 292 25.55 32.86 12.86
CA THR A 292 25.78 32.73 11.42
C THR A 292 27.22 32.24 11.15
N GLY A 293 27.36 30.99 10.74
CA GLY A 293 28.65 30.30 10.68
C GLY A 293 29.24 30.00 12.06
N GLY A 294 30.27 29.15 12.08
CA GLY A 294 30.99 28.78 13.30
C GLY A 294 30.55 27.45 13.91
N THR A 295 31.02 27.17 15.13
CA THR A 295 30.90 25.85 15.76
C THR A 295 30.38 25.91 17.19
N ILE A 296 29.66 24.87 17.63
CA ILE A 296 29.30 24.63 19.04
C ILE A 296 29.68 23.19 19.40
N ALA A 297 30.75 23.02 20.19
CA ALA A 297 31.12 21.75 20.79
C ALA A 297 30.50 21.64 22.20
N SER A 298 29.73 20.60 22.46
CA SER A 298 29.02 20.41 23.73
C SER A 298 29.24 19.03 24.34
N SER A 299 29.82 19.01 25.54
CA SER A 299 29.86 17.82 26.41
C SER A 299 28.94 17.98 27.62
N SER A 300 27.91 18.82 27.49
CA SER A 300 26.92 19.09 28.52
C SER A 300 26.01 17.88 28.78
N THR A 301 25.62 17.66 30.04
CA THR A 301 24.79 16.53 30.46
C THR A 301 23.57 16.98 31.27
N ALA A 302 22.54 16.14 31.36
CA ALA A 302 21.37 16.40 32.22
C ALA A 302 20.80 15.15 32.92
N ALA A 303 20.12 15.39 34.04
CA ALA A 303 19.62 14.34 34.93
C ALA A 303 18.31 13.70 34.44
N THR A 304 17.45 14.45 33.75
CA THR A 304 16.10 14.02 33.34
C THR A 304 15.80 14.43 31.89
N ASP A 305 14.79 13.79 31.28
CA ASP A 305 14.39 14.08 29.90
C ASP A 305 13.52 15.34 29.78
N ALA A 306 12.86 15.74 30.88
CA ALA A 306 12.02 16.93 30.96
C ALA A 306 12.80 18.25 31.08
N ASP A 307 14.08 18.19 31.47
CA ASP A 307 15.00 19.34 31.49
C ASP A 307 16.34 18.96 30.86
N PRO A 308 16.40 18.85 29.51
CA PRO A 308 17.60 18.41 28.81
C PRO A 308 18.67 19.50 28.77
N SER A 309 19.94 19.10 28.85
CA SER A 309 21.05 19.94 28.37
C SER A 309 20.98 20.04 26.85
N SER A 310 21.40 21.15 26.27
CA SER A 310 21.41 21.29 24.81
C SER A 310 22.52 22.22 24.35
N ALA A 311 23.15 21.94 23.21
CA ALA A 311 24.17 22.82 22.66
C ALA A 311 23.56 24.18 22.25
N ALA A 312 22.33 24.17 21.71
CA ALA A 312 21.46 25.35 21.63
C ALA A 312 20.09 25.08 22.29
N ARG A 313 19.53 26.04 23.04
CA ARG A 313 18.21 25.93 23.70
C ARG A 313 17.39 27.21 23.62
N ALA A 314 16.13 27.10 23.19
CA ALA A 314 15.10 28.11 23.35
C ALA A 314 14.07 27.64 24.38
N LEU A 315 13.77 28.45 25.39
CA LEU A 315 12.69 28.18 26.35
C LEU A 315 11.94 29.43 26.79
N SER A 316 10.72 29.26 27.29
CA SER A 316 9.86 30.30 27.85
C SER A 316 9.77 31.57 26.99
N GLY A 317 9.50 31.42 25.69
CA GLY A 317 9.38 32.50 24.71
C GLY A 317 10.72 32.97 24.10
N GLY A 318 11.83 32.29 24.37
CA GLY A 318 13.12 32.58 23.76
C GLY A 318 13.20 32.21 22.27
N VAL A 319 14.11 32.86 21.53
CA VAL A 319 14.28 32.67 20.08
C VAL A 319 15.72 32.30 19.73
N LEU A 320 15.88 31.25 18.90
CA LEU A 320 17.14 30.85 18.29
C LEU A 320 17.11 31.05 16.77
N ASN A 321 18.18 31.62 16.21
CA ASN A 321 18.46 31.60 14.77
C ASN A 321 19.86 30.98 14.54
N LEU A 322 19.96 29.90 13.75
CA LEU A 322 21.19 29.14 13.54
C LEU A 322 21.42 28.90 12.02
N SER A 323 22.21 29.74 11.38
CA SER A 323 22.48 29.66 9.94
C SER A 323 23.92 29.24 9.63
N GLY A 324 24.12 28.12 8.92
CA GLY A 324 25.45 27.61 8.57
C GLY A 324 26.31 27.19 9.75
N VAL A 325 25.70 26.79 10.87
CA VAL A 325 26.40 26.44 12.12
C VAL A 325 26.67 24.94 12.17
N THR A 326 27.85 24.54 12.62
CA THR A 326 28.15 23.14 13.00
C THR A 326 27.95 22.97 14.52
N ILE A 327 27.23 21.93 14.92
CA ILE A 327 27.02 21.58 16.34
C ILE A 327 27.41 20.12 16.54
N ASP A 328 28.27 19.85 17.50
CA ASP A 328 28.69 18.50 17.87
C ASP A 328 28.45 18.29 19.38
N ALA A 329 27.55 17.36 19.73
CA ALA A 329 27.12 17.13 21.12
C ALA A 329 27.25 15.68 21.58
N THR A 330 27.93 15.45 22.72
CA THR A 330 28.37 14.10 23.14
C THR A 330 27.86 13.65 24.52
N GLY A 331 27.24 14.54 25.30
CA GLY A 331 26.83 14.23 26.67
C GLY A 331 25.52 13.44 26.79
N LEU A 332 25.34 12.72 27.90
CA LEU A 332 24.07 12.07 28.27
C LEU A 332 22.95 13.13 28.36
N ARG A 333 21.93 13.02 27.52
CA ARG A 333 20.88 14.04 27.31
C ARG A 333 21.42 15.41 26.85
N GLY A 334 22.57 15.43 26.17
CA GLY A 334 23.16 16.60 25.51
C GLY A 334 22.59 16.77 24.11
N VAL A 335 21.39 17.35 24.01
CA VAL A 335 20.65 17.53 22.75
C VAL A 335 21.38 18.49 21.81
N GLY A 336 21.26 18.29 20.49
CA GLY A 336 21.81 19.21 19.49
C GLY A 336 21.19 20.60 19.60
N PHE A 337 19.89 20.72 19.32
CA PHE A 337 19.10 21.88 19.76
C PHE A 337 17.74 21.50 20.34
N SER A 338 17.24 22.30 21.28
CA SER A 338 15.90 22.14 21.85
C SER A 338 15.05 23.42 21.82
N VAL A 339 13.74 23.24 21.70
CA VAL A 339 12.72 24.30 21.80
C VAL A 339 11.62 23.84 22.75
N GLN A 340 11.41 24.60 23.82
CA GLN A 340 10.53 24.26 24.93
C GLN A 340 9.57 25.42 25.24
N ASP A 341 8.34 25.11 25.68
CA ASP A 341 7.28 26.05 26.02
C ASP A 341 6.64 26.79 24.83
N ALA A 342 5.35 27.09 24.97
CA ALA A 342 4.59 27.87 24.01
C ALA A 342 5.22 29.25 23.73
N GLY A 343 5.39 29.57 22.44
CA GLY A 343 5.96 30.83 21.96
C GLY A 343 7.49 30.82 21.75
N SER A 344 8.21 29.84 22.31
CA SER A 344 9.62 29.63 22.01
C SER A 344 9.82 29.13 20.58
N GLN A 345 10.87 29.62 19.92
CA GLN A 345 11.08 29.41 18.48
C GLN A 345 12.54 29.11 18.12
N ALA A 346 12.76 28.24 17.13
CA ALA A 346 14.06 28.09 16.47
C ALA A 346 13.96 28.11 14.94
N THR A 347 14.82 28.88 14.29
CA THR A 347 15.05 28.85 12.84
C THR A 347 16.44 28.31 12.55
N VAL A 348 16.55 27.19 11.84
CA VAL A 348 17.82 26.53 11.52
C VAL A 348 17.96 26.40 10.00
N SER A 349 19.08 26.84 9.43
CA SER A 349 19.26 26.86 7.96
C SER A 349 20.69 26.54 7.52
N GLY A 350 20.88 25.58 6.60
CA GLY A 350 22.20 25.22 6.10
C GLY A 350 23.18 24.68 7.15
N SER A 351 22.67 24.20 8.29
CA SER A 351 23.46 23.83 9.47
C SER A 351 23.68 22.31 9.57
N THR A 352 24.71 21.88 10.28
CA THR A 352 25.00 20.45 10.54
C THR A 352 25.01 20.22 12.05
N ILE A 353 24.21 19.27 12.52
CA ILE A 353 24.04 18.99 13.95
C ILE A 353 24.24 17.49 14.17
N THR A 354 25.36 17.14 14.83
CA THR A 354 25.79 15.78 15.15
C THR A 354 25.60 15.53 16.64
N VAL A 355 24.96 14.42 17.02
CA VAL A 355 24.77 14.02 18.42
C VAL A 355 25.17 12.57 18.65
N ASP A 356 26.24 12.38 19.41
CA ASP A 356 26.68 11.07 19.91
C ASP A 356 26.10 10.77 21.31
N GLY A 357 25.53 11.78 21.97
CA GLY A 357 24.96 11.69 23.31
C GLY A 357 23.87 10.64 23.44
N ALA A 358 24.04 9.71 24.38
CA ALA A 358 23.01 8.73 24.73
C ALA A 358 21.73 9.45 25.19
N ARG A 359 20.57 8.97 24.73
CA ARG A 359 19.23 9.54 25.02
C ARG A 359 19.14 11.05 24.69
N ALA A 360 19.86 11.51 23.65
CA ALA A 360 19.84 12.89 23.16
C ALA A 360 19.59 12.94 21.64
N PRO A 361 18.45 13.47 21.16
CA PRO A 361 18.23 13.66 19.73
C PRO A 361 19.00 14.87 19.18
N ALA A 362 19.08 15.01 17.85
CA ALA A 362 19.65 16.20 17.21
C ALA A 362 18.71 17.43 17.32
N ALA A 363 17.39 17.19 17.28
CA ALA A 363 16.37 18.20 17.54
C ALA A 363 15.33 17.68 18.54
N PHE A 364 14.98 18.49 19.54
CA PHE A 364 13.90 18.19 20.50
C PHE A 364 12.92 19.35 20.65
N ILE A 365 11.66 19.14 20.27
CA ILE A 365 10.61 20.17 20.33
C ILE A 365 9.48 19.67 21.23
N PHE A 366 9.21 20.38 22.33
CA PHE A 366 8.27 19.94 23.37
C PHE A 366 7.55 21.09 24.09
N GLY A 367 6.48 20.78 24.82
CA GLY A 367 5.72 21.75 25.62
C GLY A 367 5.09 22.94 24.86
N GLY A 368 4.88 22.84 23.55
CA GLY A 368 4.37 23.93 22.71
C GLY A 368 5.47 24.73 21.96
N GLY A 369 6.73 24.30 22.02
CA GLY A 369 7.81 24.88 21.24
C GLY A 369 7.63 24.73 19.71
N GLN A 370 8.24 25.61 18.92
CA GLN A 370 8.11 25.59 17.45
C GLN A 370 9.47 25.69 16.75
N ALA A 371 9.72 24.89 15.71
CA ALA A 371 10.96 24.93 14.95
C ALA A 371 10.77 24.88 13.43
N THR A 372 11.61 25.60 12.69
CA THR A 372 11.75 25.51 11.24
C THR A 372 13.19 25.16 10.89
N VAL A 373 13.40 24.07 10.16
CA VAL A 373 14.74 23.58 9.75
C VAL A 373 14.77 23.41 8.23
N THR A 374 15.69 24.11 7.58
CA THR A 374 15.80 24.14 6.11
C THR A 374 17.20 23.75 5.63
N ASN A 375 17.29 22.88 4.62
CA ASN A 375 18.53 22.47 3.94
C ASN A 375 19.67 22.12 4.91
N SER A 376 19.35 21.43 6.01
CA SER A 376 20.28 21.13 7.12
C SER A 376 20.44 19.62 7.29
N THR A 377 21.44 19.21 8.08
CA THR A 377 21.72 17.79 8.38
C THR A 377 21.61 17.58 9.89
N LEU A 378 20.75 16.65 10.32
CA LEU A 378 20.46 16.34 11.72
C LEU A 378 20.75 14.86 12.00
N ILE A 379 21.80 14.57 12.76
CA ILE A 379 22.29 13.20 13.02
C ILE A 379 22.26 12.94 14.52
N SER A 380 21.59 11.86 14.95
CA SER A 380 21.78 11.28 16.29
C SER A 380 22.21 9.82 16.16
N ASN A 381 23.45 9.54 16.52
CA ASN A 381 24.05 8.20 16.35
C ASN A 381 23.54 7.20 17.40
N ASN A 382 23.10 7.70 18.56
CA ASN A 382 22.68 6.91 19.73
C ASN A 382 21.27 7.27 20.27
N ASN A 383 20.43 7.92 19.45
CA ASN A 383 19.03 8.18 19.77
C ASN A 383 18.21 8.49 18.49
N HIS A 384 17.07 9.17 18.62
CA HIS A 384 16.24 9.61 17.51
C HIS A 384 16.84 10.84 16.80
N GLY A 385 16.68 10.99 15.48
CA GLY A 385 17.16 12.17 14.76
C GLY A 385 16.43 13.44 15.20
N VAL A 386 15.10 13.44 15.03
CA VAL A 386 14.18 14.50 15.46
C VAL A 386 13.11 13.91 16.37
N SER A 387 12.86 14.54 17.53
CA SER A 387 11.75 14.20 18.42
C SER A 387 10.84 15.40 18.63
N VAL A 388 9.54 15.23 18.38
CA VAL A 388 8.47 16.19 18.68
C VAL A 388 7.48 15.54 19.63
N GLN A 389 7.10 16.22 20.69
CA GLN A 389 6.12 15.72 21.65
C GLN A 389 5.25 16.83 22.23
N ASP A 390 4.10 16.44 22.78
CA ASP A 390 3.17 17.29 23.52
C ASP A 390 2.36 18.26 22.64
N ALA A 391 1.12 18.52 23.05
CA ALA A 391 0.16 19.28 22.27
C ALA A 391 0.65 20.71 21.95
N GLY A 392 0.57 21.07 20.67
CA GLY A 392 1.00 22.38 20.16
C GLY A 392 2.48 22.49 19.80
N SER A 393 3.31 21.48 20.11
CA SER A 393 4.69 21.43 19.66
C SER A 393 4.76 21.14 18.16
N THR A 394 5.50 21.94 17.39
CA THR A 394 5.56 21.80 15.92
C THR A 394 6.97 21.87 15.33
N VAL A 395 7.21 21.11 14.26
CA VAL A 395 8.39 21.27 13.41
C VAL A 395 8.04 21.31 11.93
N THR A 396 8.69 22.20 11.18
CA THR A 396 8.71 22.19 9.71
C THR A 396 10.13 21.89 9.22
N LEU A 397 10.27 20.86 8.37
CA LEU A 397 11.54 20.35 7.86
C LEU A 397 11.55 20.43 6.33
N THR A 398 12.36 21.31 5.73
CA THR A 398 12.38 21.55 4.28
C THR A 398 13.75 21.22 3.69
N GLY A 399 13.85 20.19 2.84
CA GLY A 399 15.13 19.78 2.25
C GLY A 399 16.16 19.28 3.26
N THR A 400 15.72 18.90 4.47
CA THR A 400 16.58 18.52 5.60
C THR A 400 16.84 17.01 5.57
N ALA A 401 18.09 16.61 5.79
CA ALA A 401 18.48 15.22 5.96
C ALA A 401 18.50 14.85 7.44
N ILE A 402 17.88 13.72 7.79
CA ILE A 402 17.77 13.21 9.17
C ILE A 402 18.40 11.82 9.24
N THR A 403 19.22 11.58 10.25
CA THR A 403 19.73 10.25 10.62
C THR A 403 19.37 9.96 12.07
N GLY A 404 18.51 8.95 12.28
CA GLY A 404 18.31 8.32 13.59
C GLY A 404 19.36 7.25 13.84
N SER A 405 19.34 6.63 15.03
CA SER A 405 20.34 5.69 15.53
C SER A 405 20.94 4.78 14.46
N THR A 406 22.26 4.82 14.37
CA THR A 406 23.06 3.88 13.59
C THR A 406 23.56 2.70 14.43
N SER A 407 23.32 2.73 15.76
CA SER A 407 23.73 1.68 16.68
C SER A 407 22.70 0.54 16.72
N PRO A 408 23.05 -0.71 16.37
CA PRO A 408 22.11 -1.81 16.28
C PRO A 408 21.48 -2.20 17.63
N SER A 409 22.03 -1.72 18.76
CA SER A 409 21.52 -1.97 20.10
C SER A 409 20.63 -0.85 20.66
N VAL A 410 20.25 0.15 19.87
CA VAL A 410 19.48 1.32 20.35
C VAL A 410 18.37 1.71 19.37
N ILE A 411 17.12 1.68 19.83
CA ILE A 411 15.95 2.15 19.09
C ILE A 411 16.07 3.66 18.82
N GLY A 412 16.17 4.06 17.55
CA GLY A 412 16.35 5.44 17.15
C GLY A 412 15.63 5.78 15.86
N TYR A 413 14.38 6.21 16.00
CA TYR A 413 13.57 6.76 14.93
C TYR A 413 14.27 7.90 14.19
N GLY A 414 14.05 8.03 12.88
CA GLY A 414 14.50 9.20 12.13
C GLY A 414 13.74 10.45 12.58
N LEU A 415 12.44 10.49 12.31
CA LEU A 415 11.48 11.47 12.82
C LEU A 415 10.46 10.79 13.75
N ARG A 416 10.41 11.18 15.02
CA ARG A 416 9.44 10.71 16.01
C ARG A 416 8.48 11.83 16.41
N VAL A 417 7.17 11.60 16.33
CA VAL A 417 6.14 12.56 16.75
C VAL A 417 5.11 11.89 17.67
N VAL A 418 4.91 12.43 18.88
CA VAL A 418 4.02 11.81 19.89
C VAL A 418 3.19 12.82 20.70
N THR A 419 2.24 12.32 21.50
CA THR A 419 1.53 13.04 22.58
C THR A 419 0.88 14.39 22.18
N GLY A 420 0.42 14.52 20.93
CA GLY A 420 -0.22 15.72 20.38
C GLY A 420 0.71 16.66 19.60
N GLY A 421 2.00 16.30 19.46
CA GLY A 421 2.94 17.03 18.60
C GLY A 421 2.63 16.87 17.11
N SER A 422 3.19 17.76 16.28
CA SER A 422 3.02 17.73 14.83
C SER A 422 4.30 18.02 14.05
N ALA A 423 4.50 17.33 12.92
CA ALA A 423 5.60 17.59 12.00
C ALA A 423 5.14 17.72 10.54
N THR A 424 5.73 18.67 9.82
CA THR A 424 5.64 18.78 8.35
C THR A 424 7.03 18.59 7.75
N MET A 425 7.17 17.71 6.75
CA MET A 425 8.43 17.42 6.07
C MET A 425 8.25 17.55 4.55
N ILE A 426 9.09 18.37 3.90
CA ILE A 426 8.97 18.75 2.48
C ILE A 426 10.32 18.52 1.80
N GLY A 427 10.42 17.45 1.00
CA GLY A 427 11.70 16.98 0.48
C GLY A 427 12.66 16.54 1.59
N GLY A 428 13.93 16.40 1.25
CA GLY A 428 14.95 15.87 2.17
C GLY A 428 14.81 14.36 2.37
N SER A 429 15.44 13.85 3.43
CA SER A 429 15.51 12.41 3.68
C SER A 429 15.51 12.05 5.16
N THR A 430 15.15 10.81 5.45
CA THR A 430 15.26 10.21 6.78
C THR A 430 15.84 8.81 6.68
N THR A 431 16.86 8.53 7.49
CA THR A 431 17.64 7.29 7.46
C THR A 431 17.77 6.68 8.85
N THR A 432 17.61 5.37 8.97
CA THR A 432 17.85 4.59 10.20
C THR A 432 18.49 3.23 9.88
N THR A 433 19.40 2.75 10.73
CA THR A 433 20.07 1.46 10.52
C THR A 433 20.11 0.59 11.79
N ALA A 434 19.23 0.90 12.75
CA ALA A 434 19.08 0.19 14.02
C ALA A 434 17.81 -0.65 14.10
N ARG A 435 17.76 -1.56 15.07
CA ARG A 435 16.60 -2.40 15.43
C ARG A 435 15.35 -1.58 15.75
N ASP A 436 14.17 -2.10 15.38
CA ASP A 436 12.84 -1.49 15.59
C ASP A 436 12.78 0.05 15.33
N SER A 437 13.51 0.55 14.33
CA SER A 437 13.74 2.00 14.16
C SER A 437 13.09 2.56 12.88
N PRO A 438 11.79 2.92 12.90
CA PRO A 438 11.12 3.63 11.81
C PRO A 438 11.83 4.91 11.35
N GLY A 439 11.92 5.12 10.04
CA GLY A 439 12.37 6.39 9.47
C GLY A 439 11.42 7.54 9.78
N ILE A 440 10.11 7.26 9.86
CA ILE A 440 9.07 8.16 10.37
C ILE A 440 8.15 7.38 11.31
N TYR A 441 7.85 7.94 12.49
CA TYR A 441 6.95 7.36 13.49
C TYR A 441 5.98 8.40 14.07
N ALA A 442 4.70 8.03 14.21
CA ALA A 442 3.68 8.82 14.89
C ALA A 442 2.86 7.97 15.86
N ALA A 443 2.71 8.41 17.13
CA ALA A 443 1.82 7.78 18.12
C ALA A 443 1.10 8.84 18.96
N GLY A 444 -0.22 8.97 18.79
CA GLY A 444 -1.01 10.08 19.31
C GLY A 444 -0.55 11.46 18.81
N GLY A 445 0.16 11.52 17.67
CA GLY A 445 0.69 12.73 17.05
C GLY A 445 0.54 12.70 15.52
N ALA A 446 0.88 13.79 14.82
CA ALA A 446 0.59 13.94 13.39
C ALA A 446 1.84 14.24 12.53
N VAL A 447 1.99 13.55 11.39
CA VAL A 447 3.05 13.82 10.40
C VAL A 447 2.47 14.00 9.00
N VAL A 448 2.89 15.07 8.31
CA VAL A 448 2.66 15.26 6.87
C VAL A 448 4.01 15.31 6.16
N ALA A 449 4.32 14.29 5.37
CA ALA A 449 5.54 14.20 4.58
C ALA A 449 5.22 14.30 3.08
N THR A 450 5.97 15.13 2.34
CA THR A 450 5.76 15.37 0.91
C THR A 450 7.08 15.25 0.14
N ASN A 451 7.14 14.35 -0.84
CA ASN A 451 8.33 14.05 -1.64
C ASN A 451 9.59 13.70 -0.81
N VAL A 452 9.42 12.97 0.30
CA VAL A 452 10.50 12.58 1.22
C VAL A 452 11.14 11.27 0.78
N VAL A 453 12.46 11.14 0.95
CA VAL A 453 13.18 9.86 0.81
C VAL A 453 13.33 9.21 2.19
N VAL A 454 12.69 8.06 2.39
CA VAL A 454 12.82 7.22 3.59
C VAL A 454 13.71 6.03 3.23
N THR A 455 14.75 5.76 4.01
CA THR A 455 15.64 4.60 3.81
C THR A 455 15.98 3.94 5.13
N THR A 456 15.53 2.70 5.33
CA THR A 456 15.74 1.99 6.61
C THR A 456 16.34 0.60 6.37
N SER A 457 17.41 0.28 7.09
CA SER A 457 18.24 -0.90 6.83
C SER A 457 18.71 -1.62 8.11
N GLY A 458 17.92 -1.55 9.19
CA GLY A 458 18.27 -2.18 10.46
C GLY A 458 18.10 -3.70 10.44
N PRO A 459 18.91 -4.47 11.19
CA PRO A 459 18.54 -5.83 11.52
C PRO A 459 17.30 -5.81 12.43
N ASP A 460 16.50 -6.88 12.44
CA ASP A 460 15.45 -7.10 13.45
C ASP A 460 14.38 -5.99 13.47
N ASN A 461 13.38 -6.11 12.58
CA ASN A 461 12.24 -5.19 12.38
C ASN A 461 12.63 -3.83 11.76
N ALA A 462 13.13 -3.86 10.51
CA ALA A 462 13.34 -2.64 9.71
C ALA A 462 11.99 -2.06 9.28
N ILE A 463 11.65 -0.84 9.70
CA ILE A 463 10.38 -0.20 9.37
C ILE A 463 10.65 1.10 8.61
N GLY A 464 9.92 1.37 7.52
CA GLY A 464 10.01 2.63 6.79
C GLY A 464 9.23 3.74 7.50
N VAL A 465 7.90 3.62 7.49
CA VAL A 465 6.98 4.59 8.11
C VAL A 465 5.93 3.84 8.95
N LEU A 466 5.72 4.28 10.20
CA LEU A 466 4.78 3.66 11.14
C LEU A 466 3.82 4.67 11.78
N ALA A 467 2.52 4.50 11.54
CA ALA A 467 1.46 5.08 12.34
C ALA A 467 1.03 4.06 13.42
N ASP A 468 1.12 4.47 14.68
CA ASP A 468 0.83 3.66 15.87
C ASP A 468 -0.20 4.37 16.76
N GLY A 469 -0.82 3.67 17.72
CA GLY A 469 -1.96 4.09 18.56
C GLY A 469 -2.34 5.59 18.54
N GLY A 470 -3.42 5.92 17.84
CA GLY A 470 -3.93 7.29 17.67
C GLY A 470 -3.08 8.25 16.81
N GLY A 471 -1.97 7.77 16.26
CA GLY A 471 -1.05 8.53 15.40
C GLY A 471 -1.52 8.61 13.94
N GLN A 472 -1.27 9.74 13.29
CA GLN A 472 -1.76 10.02 11.94
C GLN A 472 -0.58 10.41 11.03
N ILE A 473 -0.41 9.69 9.91
CA ILE A 473 0.63 9.99 8.93
C ILE A 473 0.00 10.16 7.54
N THR A 474 0.39 11.23 6.84
CA THR A 474 0.10 11.45 5.42
C THR A 474 1.40 11.51 4.63
N LEU A 475 1.56 10.63 3.65
CA LEU A 475 2.67 10.61 2.69
C LEU A 475 2.18 11.05 1.30
N ASN A 476 2.77 12.11 0.76
CA ASN A 476 2.44 12.68 -0.55
C ASN A 476 3.67 12.59 -1.49
N GLY A 477 3.84 11.46 -2.16
CA GLY A 477 4.97 11.19 -3.04
C GLY A 477 6.31 11.03 -2.30
N GLY A 478 7.34 10.69 -3.09
CA GLY A 478 8.65 10.29 -2.57
C GLY A 478 8.84 8.76 -2.61
N THR A 479 9.81 8.27 -1.85
CA THR A 479 10.25 6.87 -1.88
C THR A 479 10.44 6.32 -0.47
N VAL A 480 9.99 5.09 -0.23
CA VAL A 480 10.33 4.33 0.98
C VAL A 480 11.07 3.06 0.58
N THR A 481 12.34 2.96 0.98
CA THR A 481 13.17 1.77 0.75
C THR A 481 13.50 1.13 2.09
N THR A 482 13.08 -0.11 2.28
CA THR A 482 13.29 -0.89 3.51
C THR A 482 14.05 -2.18 3.20
N HIS A 483 15.06 -2.48 4.00
CA HIS A 483 15.86 -3.70 3.90
C HIS A 483 16.14 -4.30 5.28
N GLY A 484 16.08 -5.61 5.41
CA GLY A 484 16.53 -6.33 6.61
C GLY A 484 15.95 -7.73 6.69
N ASP A 485 16.61 -8.61 7.43
CA ASP A 485 16.09 -9.95 7.73
C ASP A 485 15.62 -10.04 9.19
N ALA A 486 14.59 -10.86 9.41
CA ALA A 486 14.04 -11.10 10.74
C ALA A 486 15.02 -11.90 11.62
N VAL A 487 15.22 -11.44 12.86
CA VAL A 487 16.10 -12.07 13.86
C VAL A 487 15.28 -12.63 15.04
N ARG A 488 14.26 -11.89 15.50
CA ARG A 488 13.15 -12.42 16.33
C ARG A 488 12.00 -12.95 15.48
N GLN A 489 11.10 -13.70 16.11
CA GLN A 489 9.70 -13.80 15.66
C GLN A 489 9.10 -12.39 15.43
N ALA A 490 8.22 -12.25 14.42
CA ALA A 490 7.55 -11.01 14.00
C ALA A 490 8.44 -9.86 13.48
N SER A 491 9.77 -9.97 13.49
CA SER A 491 10.70 -8.87 13.20
C SER A 491 10.97 -8.61 11.70
N PHE A 492 9.93 -8.71 10.87
CA PHE A 492 10.03 -8.59 9.41
C PHE A 492 10.34 -7.16 8.94
N PRO A 493 10.87 -6.96 7.71
CA PRO A 493 11.01 -5.62 7.15
C PRO A 493 9.68 -5.14 6.55
N HIS A 494 9.32 -3.89 6.84
CA HIS A 494 8.03 -3.26 6.49
C HIS A 494 8.26 -1.87 5.87
N ALA A 495 7.74 -1.56 4.67
CA ALA A 495 7.84 -0.19 4.13
C ALA A 495 6.81 0.76 4.77
N LEU A 496 5.52 0.39 4.78
CA LEU A 496 4.46 1.15 5.47
C LEU A 496 3.76 0.27 6.53
N GLY A 497 3.51 0.84 7.71
CA GLY A 497 2.74 0.22 8.79
C GLY A 497 1.69 1.16 9.37
N ALA A 498 0.49 0.65 9.60
CA ALA A 498 -0.54 1.26 10.45
C ALA A 498 -0.99 0.21 11.45
N ARG A 499 -0.85 0.48 12.75
CA ARG A 499 -1.17 -0.50 13.80
C ARG A 499 -1.81 0.14 15.04
N ASN A 500 -2.46 -0.70 15.85
CA ASN A 500 -3.16 -0.33 17.08
C ASN A 500 -4.36 0.64 16.85
N PRO A 501 -5.32 0.73 17.79
CA PRO A 501 -6.50 1.57 17.65
C PRO A 501 -6.19 3.03 17.26
N GLY A 502 -6.72 3.46 16.12
CA GLY A 502 -6.57 4.84 15.64
C GLY A 502 -5.20 5.16 15.04
N GLY A 503 -4.31 4.19 14.84
CA GLY A 503 -3.15 4.35 13.97
C GLY A 503 -3.60 4.46 12.50
N VAL A 504 -3.43 5.63 11.89
CA VAL A 504 -3.89 5.92 10.52
C VAL A 504 -2.73 6.33 9.62
N LEU A 505 -2.51 5.58 8.53
CA LEU A 505 -1.52 5.91 7.50
C LEU A 505 -2.21 6.09 6.14
N THR A 506 -2.15 7.32 5.61
CA THR A 506 -2.54 7.63 4.23
C THR A 506 -1.29 7.83 3.37
N SER A 507 -1.23 7.19 2.21
CA SER A 507 -0.15 7.35 1.23
C SER A 507 -0.72 7.64 -0.15
N THR A 508 -0.08 8.54 -0.90
CA THR A 508 -0.49 8.92 -2.25
C THR A 508 0.73 9.07 -3.15
N ASN A 509 0.76 8.36 -4.29
CA ASN A 509 1.82 8.41 -5.31
C ASN A 509 3.26 8.15 -4.79
N THR A 510 3.40 7.42 -3.67
CA THR A 510 4.70 7.06 -3.07
C THR A 510 5.18 5.72 -3.62
N THR A 511 6.45 5.60 -4.00
CA THR A 511 7.08 4.33 -4.40
C THR A 511 7.64 3.60 -3.18
N LEU A 512 7.34 2.30 -3.04
CA LEU A 512 7.80 1.45 -1.96
C LEU A 512 8.68 0.32 -2.51
N LEU A 513 9.81 0.03 -1.85
CA LEU A 513 10.64 -1.15 -2.10
C LEU A 513 11.00 -1.80 -0.77
N THR A 514 10.51 -3.02 -0.51
CA THR A 514 10.90 -3.83 0.66
C THR A 514 11.70 -5.05 0.24
N THR A 515 12.79 -5.37 0.93
CA THR A 515 13.65 -6.51 0.60
C THR A 515 14.12 -7.27 1.85
N GLY A 516 14.09 -8.60 1.80
CA GLY A 516 14.45 -9.49 2.90
C GLY A 516 13.46 -10.65 3.09
N ILE A 517 13.71 -11.52 4.07
CA ILE A 517 12.80 -12.61 4.43
C ILE A 517 11.50 -12.03 5.02
N THR A 518 10.36 -12.47 4.47
CA THR A 518 9.01 -11.97 4.71
C THR A 518 8.87 -10.46 4.41
N ALA A 519 9.48 -9.97 3.33
CA ALA A 519 9.44 -8.55 2.98
C ALA A 519 8.03 -8.02 2.71
N MET A 520 7.55 -7.10 3.56
CA MET A 520 6.20 -6.55 3.48
C MET A 520 6.16 -5.11 2.94
N GLY A 521 5.28 -4.86 1.97
CA GLY A 521 5.11 -3.54 1.35
C GLY A 521 4.31 -2.60 2.24
N ALA A 522 3.06 -2.94 2.51
CA ALA A 522 2.16 -2.11 3.30
C ALA A 522 1.24 -2.96 4.19
N VAL A 523 1.22 -2.68 5.49
CA VAL A 523 0.54 -3.50 6.50
C VAL A 523 -0.44 -2.70 7.37
N ALA A 524 -1.68 -3.19 7.47
CA ALA A 524 -2.64 -2.81 8.50
C ALA A 524 -2.74 -3.91 9.56
N ASP A 525 -2.65 -3.55 10.84
CA ASP A 525 -2.48 -4.49 11.96
C ASP A 525 -3.33 -4.08 13.17
N ASP A 526 -4.07 -5.02 13.77
CA ASP A 526 -4.97 -4.86 14.93
C ASP A 526 -5.47 -3.42 15.24
N GLY A 527 -6.47 -2.97 14.47
CA GLY A 527 -7.08 -1.63 14.61
C GLY A 527 -6.40 -0.52 13.82
N GLY A 528 -5.27 -0.82 13.18
CA GLY A 528 -4.63 0.04 12.20
C GLY A 528 -5.49 0.23 10.94
N THR A 529 -5.52 1.46 10.44
CA THR A 529 -6.23 1.84 9.21
C THR A 529 -5.26 2.41 8.18
N MET A 530 -5.24 1.84 6.98
CA MET A 530 -4.31 2.24 5.92
C MET A 530 -5.04 2.52 4.60
N ILE A 531 -4.68 3.64 3.98
CA ILE A 531 -5.29 4.16 2.75
C ILE A 531 -4.19 4.46 1.73
N LEU A 532 -4.16 3.76 0.60
CA LEU A 532 -3.14 3.88 -0.44
C LEU A 532 -3.77 4.32 -1.77
N ASN A 533 -3.18 5.31 -2.45
CA ASN A 533 -3.69 5.87 -3.70
C ASN A 533 -2.56 6.06 -4.72
N GLY A 534 -2.60 5.38 -5.86
CA GLY A 534 -1.58 5.57 -6.92
C GLY A 534 -0.16 5.13 -6.53
N ASN A 535 -0.01 4.34 -5.46
CA ASN A 535 1.27 3.84 -4.99
C ASN A 535 1.83 2.74 -5.91
N SER A 536 3.15 2.72 -6.06
CA SER A 536 3.89 1.60 -6.67
C SER A 536 4.62 0.85 -5.56
N ILE A 537 4.47 -0.48 -5.51
CA ILE A 537 4.91 -1.31 -4.39
C ILE A 537 5.67 -2.51 -4.95
N THR A 538 6.94 -2.66 -4.59
CA THR A 538 7.77 -3.83 -4.96
C THR A 538 8.28 -4.52 -3.70
N THR A 539 8.12 -5.84 -3.60
CA THR A 539 8.62 -6.62 -2.46
C THR A 539 9.35 -7.88 -2.92
N LEU A 540 10.56 -8.09 -2.38
CA LEU A 540 11.48 -9.12 -2.86
C LEU A 540 11.98 -10.00 -1.70
N GLY A 541 11.69 -11.29 -1.75
CA GLY A 541 12.22 -12.28 -0.80
C GLY A 541 11.28 -13.47 -0.53
N LEU A 542 11.81 -14.48 0.15
CA LEU A 542 11.05 -15.63 0.67
C LEU A 542 9.85 -15.12 1.50
N ARG A 543 8.62 -15.55 1.20
CA ARG A 543 7.38 -15.11 1.87
C ARG A 543 7.12 -13.60 1.84
N SER A 544 7.63 -12.88 0.84
CA SER A 544 7.32 -11.46 0.63
C SER A 544 5.81 -11.23 0.47
N ILE A 545 5.32 -10.08 0.94
CA ILE A 545 3.91 -9.68 0.90
C ILE A 545 3.76 -8.26 0.34
N GLY A 546 2.97 -8.06 -0.70
CA GLY A 546 2.75 -6.73 -1.27
C GLY A 546 1.89 -5.84 -0.36
N LEU A 547 0.64 -6.30 -0.11
CA LEU A 547 -0.32 -5.68 0.80
C LEU A 547 -0.75 -6.71 1.86
N TYR A 548 -0.77 -6.32 3.14
CA TYR A 548 -1.17 -7.18 4.25
C TYR A 548 -2.19 -6.52 5.17
N SER A 549 -3.17 -7.28 5.64
CA SER A 549 -4.12 -6.90 6.70
C SER A 549 -4.23 -8.05 7.70
N VAL A 550 -3.99 -7.80 8.99
CA VAL A 550 -3.91 -8.87 10.00
C VAL A 550 -4.54 -8.50 11.34
N THR A 551 -5.23 -9.47 11.95
CA THR A 551 -5.72 -9.43 13.33
C THR A 551 -5.24 -10.66 14.09
N GLU A 552 -4.34 -10.46 15.07
CA GLU A 552 -3.63 -11.54 15.75
C GLU A 552 -3.23 -11.31 17.22
N GLN A 553 -3.19 -10.06 17.70
CA GLN A 553 -2.57 -9.69 18.98
C GLN A 553 -3.03 -10.50 20.20
N VAL A 554 -2.11 -10.73 21.15
CA VAL A 554 -2.41 -11.38 22.43
C VAL A 554 -3.04 -10.37 23.40
N GLY A 555 -4.35 -10.14 23.27
CA GLY A 555 -5.07 -9.22 24.13
C GLY A 555 -6.44 -8.82 23.57
N ALA A 556 -6.77 -7.53 23.68
CA ALA A 556 -7.88 -6.95 22.93
C ALA A 556 -7.46 -6.78 21.46
N GLN A 557 -8.30 -7.21 20.53
CA GLN A 557 -8.06 -7.15 19.10
C GLN A 557 -9.08 -6.23 18.42
N PHE A 558 -8.71 -5.68 17.26
CA PHE A 558 -9.45 -4.58 16.63
C PHE A 558 -9.43 -4.70 15.10
N PRO A 559 -10.44 -4.20 14.36
CA PRO A 559 -10.50 -4.39 12.91
C PRO A 559 -9.31 -3.76 12.16
N ALA A 560 -8.47 -4.60 11.55
CA ALA A 560 -7.40 -4.15 10.65
C ALA A 560 -7.99 -3.87 9.26
N ASN A 561 -7.74 -2.67 8.73
CA ASN A 561 -8.36 -2.20 7.49
C ASN A 561 -7.33 -1.60 6.54
N LEU A 562 -7.09 -2.24 5.40
CA LEU A 562 -6.27 -1.71 4.31
C LEU A 562 -7.14 -1.49 3.06
N THR A 563 -7.18 -0.25 2.56
CA THR A 563 -7.79 0.08 1.26
C THR A 563 -6.75 0.66 0.32
N ALA A 564 -6.55 0.01 -0.83
CA ALA A 564 -5.65 0.47 -1.89
C ALA A 564 -6.42 0.75 -3.18
N SER A 565 -6.15 1.88 -3.83
CA SER A 565 -6.84 2.32 -5.04
C SER A 565 -5.86 2.80 -6.10
N GLY A 566 -5.98 2.28 -7.33
CA GLY A 566 -5.07 2.60 -8.43
C GLY A 566 -3.61 2.24 -8.19
N VAL A 567 -3.31 1.22 -7.37
CA VAL A 567 -1.94 0.83 -7.03
C VAL A 567 -1.37 -0.21 -7.99
N THR A 568 -0.05 -0.27 -8.09
CA THR A 568 0.69 -1.35 -8.77
C THR A 568 1.53 -2.10 -7.76
N VAL A 569 1.31 -3.41 -7.65
CA VAL A 569 2.00 -4.31 -6.70
C VAL A 569 2.78 -5.38 -7.48
N ASP A 570 4.05 -5.53 -7.14
CA ASP A 570 4.97 -6.58 -7.64
C ASP A 570 5.61 -7.28 -6.45
N THR A 571 5.28 -8.57 -6.24
CA THR A 571 5.74 -9.37 -5.10
C THR A 571 6.46 -10.62 -5.61
N SER A 572 7.73 -10.78 -5.28
CA SER A 572 8.59 -11.83 -5.86
C SER A 572 9.32 -12.68 -4.82
N GLY A 573 9.08 -13.99 -4.84
CA GLY A 573 9.79 -15.00 -4.05
C GLY A 573 9.04 -16.32 -3.85
N LEU A 574 9.73 -17.31 -3.30
CA LEU A 574 9.12 -18.57 -2.85
C LEU A 574 8.04 -18.27 -1.78
N PHE A 575 6.81 -18.76 -1.99
CA PHE A 575 5.61 -18.44 -1.21
C PHE A 575 5.30 -16.93 -1.10
N ALA A 576 5.54 -16.14 -2.15
CA ALA A 576 5.20 -14.72 -2.19
C ALA A 576 3.68 -14.47 -2.29
N HIS A 577 3.18 -13.41 -1.65
CA HIS A 577 1.76 -13.06 -1.60
C HIS A 577 1.48 -11.63 -2.09
N GLY A 578 0.60 -11.45 -3.07
CA GLY A 578 0.30 -10.14 -3.66
C GLY A 578 -0.50 -9.24 -2.71
N ALA A 579 -1.72 -9.68 -2.40
CA ALA A 579 -2.64 -9.03 -1.47
C ALA A 579 -3.21 -10.07 -0.49
N ALA A 580 -2.82 -10.01 0.78
CA ALA A 580 -3.17 -10.99 1.81
C ALA A 580 -3.95 -10.41 3.00
N ALA A 581 -4.96 -11.14 3.47
CA ALA A 581 -5.64 -10.92 4.73
C ALA A 581 -5.53 -12.17 5.62
N GLN A 582 -5.22 -11.99 6.92
CA GLN A 582 -5.10 -13.09 7.87
C GLN A 582 -5.79 -12.77 9.21
N ALA A 583 -6.46 -13.75 9.79
CA ALA A 583 -6.98 -13.70 11.16
C ALA A 583 -6.64 -15.00 11.91
N ARG A 584 -7.01 -15.11 13.19
CA ARG A 584 -6.72 -16.28 14.03
C ARG A 584 -7.67 -17.46 13.83
N ASN A 585 -7.17 -18.69 13.98
CA ASN A 585 -8.00 -19.91 13.94
C ASN A 585 -8.49 -20.41 15.31
N ASP A 586 -7.95 -19.90 16.42
CA ASP A 586 -8.10 -20.46 17.78
C ASP A 586 -9.15 -19.73 18.63
N VAL A 587 -9.48 -18.48 18.26
CA VAL A 587 -10.48 -17.63 18.92
C VAL A 587 -11.30 -16.82 17.89
N PRO A 588 -12.54 -16.42 18.21
CA PRO A 588 -13.24 -15.38 17.44
C PRO A 588 -12.55 -14.03 17.62
N VAL A 589 -12.30 -13.32 16.53
CA VAL A 589 -11.61 -12.02 16.53
C VAL A 589 -12.22 -11.05 15.54
N GLU A 590 -11.89 -9.77 15.69
CA GLU A 590 -12.28 -8.71 14.77
C GLU A 590 -11.72 -8.94 13.35
N LYS A 591 -12.42 -8.42 12.35
CA LYS A 591 -12.19 -8.76 10.95
C LYS A 591 -10.96 -8.07 10.35
N ALA A 592 -10.04 -8.86 9.79
CA ALA A 592 -8.99 -8.38 8.90
C ALA A 592 -9.56 -8.16 7.48
N THR A 593 -9.58 -6.91 7.01
CA THR A 593 -10.13 -6.55 5.69
C THR A 593 -9.08 -5.87 4.81
N LEU A 594 -8.91 -6.40 3.60
CA LEU A 594 -8.06 -5.83 2.54
C LEU A 594 -8.91 -5.59 1.28
N THR A 595 -9.05 -4.33 0.88
CA THR A 595 -9.77 -3.93 -0.35
C THR A 595 -8.80 -3.33 -1.37
N VAL A 596 -8.84 -3.82 -2.61
CA VAL A 596 -8.06 -3.31 -3.74
C VAL A 596 -9.01 -2.86 -4.87
N ASN A 597 -8.86 -1.64 -5.34
CA ASN A 597 -9.71 -1.02 -6.36
C ASN A 597 -8.88 -0.57 -7.56
N ASP A 598 -9.33 -0.86 -8.78
CA ASP A 598 -8.77 -0.30 -10.03
C ASP A 598 -7.24 -0.50 -10.15
N SER A 599 -6.72 -1.61 -9.60
CA SER A 599 -5.30 -1.84 -9.32
C SER A 599 -4.71 -3.00 -10.14
N ALA A 600 -3.39 -3.08 -10.20
CA ALA A 600 -2.66 -4.21 -10.78
C ALA A 600 -1.83 -4.91 -9.70
N ILE A 601 -1.99 -6.23 -9.59
CA ILE A 601 -1.26 -7.09 -8.64
C ILE A 601 -0.56 -8.18 -9.45
N THR A 602 0.75 -8.28 -9.26
CA THR A 602 1.63 -9.26 -9.89
C THR A 602 2.40 -10.00 -8.80
N THR A 603 2.36 -11.34 -8.83
CA THR A 603 3.06 -12.17 -7.85
C THR A 603 3.85 -13.29 -8.52
N HIS A 604 5.15 -13.38 -8.25
CA HIS A 604 6.08 -14.33 -8.87
C HIS A 604 6.66 -15.32 -7.85
N GLY A 605 6.57 -16.63 -8.14
CA GLY A 605 7.30 -17.66 -7.41
C GLY A 605 6.57 -19.00 -7.26
N GLU A 606 7.31 -20.05 -6.92
CA GLU A 606 6.71 -21.31 -6.45
C GLU A 606 5.85 -21.05 -5.21
N GLY A 607 4.63 -21.58 -5.19
CA GLY A 607 3.65 -21.34 -4.13
C GLY A 607 3.14 -19.90 -4.00
N ALA A 608 3.38 -19.04 -5.00
CA ALA A 608 2.93 -17.65 -4.97
C ALA A 608 1.39 -17.52 -5.00
N VAL A 609 0.83 -16.49 -4.36
CA VAL A 609 -0.62 -16.22 -4.37
C VAL A 609 -0.92 -14.76 -4.73
N GLY A 610 -1.87 -14.52 -5.62
CA GLY A 610 -2.33 -13.19 -6.02
C GLY A 610 -3.17 -12.52 -4.93
N LEU A 611 -4.39 -13.06 -4.70
CA LEU A 611 -5.30 -12.66 -3.63
C LEU A 611 -5.40 -13.78 -2.58
N ARG A 612 -5.17 -13.52 -1.29
CA ARG A 612 -5.06 -14.56 -0.25
C ARG A 612 -5.85 -14.21 1.02
N ALA A 613 -6.82 -15.02 1.40
CA ALA A 613 -7.52 -14.92 2.69
C ALA A 613 -7.35 -16.24 3.47
N THR A 614 -6.79 -16.18 4.68
CA THR A 614 -6.44 -17.38 5.46
C THR A 614 -6.63 -17.18 6.97
N LEU A 615 -6.88 -18.26 7.71
CA LEU A 615 -6.66 -18.26 9.16
C LEU A 615 -5.29 -18.84 9.50
N GLY A 616 -4.50 -18.14 10.32
CA GLY A 616 -3.24 -18.65 10.85
C GLY A 616 -3.48 -19.69 11.95
N ASP A 617 -2.64 -20.73 12.03
CA ASP A 617 -2.73 -21.76 13.08
C ASP A 617 -2.05 -21.32 14.39
N TYR A 618 -2.84 -20.81 15.33
CA TYR A 618 -2.41 -20.32 16.65
C TYR A 618 -2.71 -21.30 17.79
N GLY A 619 -3.48 -22.37 17.56
CA GLY A 619 -3.84 -23.32 18.61
C GLY A 619 -4.99 -24.27 18.29
N THR A 620 -5.60 -24.82 19.34
CA THR A 620 -6.70 -25.78 19.21
C THR A 620 -7.95 -25.12 18.63
N ARG A 621 -8.34 -25.53 17.42
CA ARG A 621 -9.53 -25.05 16.69
C ARG A 621 -10.80 -25.21 17.55
N PRO A 622 -11.48 -24.13 17.97
CA PRO A 622 -12.72 -24.20 18.74
C PRO A 622 -13.90 -24.62 17.85
N ILE A 623 -14.94 -25.19 18.47
CA ILE A 623 -16.18 -25.59 17.80
C ILE A 623 -17.05 -24.36 17.44
N THR A 624 -16.86 -23.23 18.13
CA THR A 624 -17.66 -22.00 17.97
C THR A 624 -16.77 -20.76 17.95
N GLY A 625 -16.79 -20.02 16.84
CA GLY A 625 -16.09 -18.75 16.68
C GLY A 625 -14.63 -18.89 16.26
N ARG A 626 -14.27 -18.34 15.09
CA ARG A 626 -12.89 -18.13 14.61
C ARG A 626 -12.79 -16.71 14.05
N GLY A 627 -11.58 -16.22 13.80
CA GLY A 627 -11.35 -14.93 13.15
C GLY A 627 -11.93 -14.85 11.75
N GLU A 628 -12.17 -13.63 11.26
CA GLU A 628 -12.65 -13.38 9.90
C GLU A 628 -11.56 -12.64 9.09
N ALA A 629 -11.24 -13.13 7.89
CA ALA A 629 -10.29 -12.49 6.99
C ALA A 629 -10.87 -12.40 5.57
N ALA A 630 -10.87 -11.20 4.99
CA ALA A 630 -11.46 -10.95 3.67
C ALA A 630 -10.55 -10.14 2.76
N VAL A 631 -10.40 -10.59 1.52
CA VAL A 631 -9.82 -9.82 0.42
C VAL A 631 -10.93 -9.47 -0.58
N ILE A 632 -11.03 -8.20 -0.97
CA ILE A 632 -12.03 -7.70 -1.93
C ILE A 632 -11.29 -7.00 -3.06
N ALA A 633 -11.39 -7.54 -4.28
CA ALA A 633 -10.82 -6.96 -5.49
C ALA A 633 -11.93 -6.40 -6.39
N ASN A 634 -11.83 -5.12 -6.74
CA ASN A 634 -12.78 -4.41 -7.61
C ASN A 634 -12.04 -3.88 -8.84
N ARG A 635 -12.55 -4.17 -10.05
CA ARG A 635 -12.02 -3.66 -11.34
C ARG A 635 -10.49 -3.81 -11.51
N SER A 636 -9.93 -4.86 -10.91
CA SER A 636 -8.48 -5.02 -10.78
C SER A 636 -7.95 -6.14 -11.69
N ASN A 637 -6.64 -6.14 -11.94
CA ASN A 637 -5.94 -7.18 -12.68
C ASN A 637 -4.99 -7.91 -11.73
N VAL A 638 -5.06 -9.25 -11.71
CA VAL A 638 -4.23 -10.12 -10.87
C VAL A 638 -3.50 -11.13 -11.77
N PHE A 639 -2.17 -11.12 -11.70
CA PHE A 639 -1.31 -12.07 -12.39
C PHE A 639 -0.45 -12.82 -11.39
N THR A 640 -0.48 -14.15 -11.43
CA THR A 640 0.35 -15.02 -10.57
C THR A 640 1.08 -16.04 -11.43
N GLU A 641 2.39 -16.21 -11.23
CA GLU A 641 3.17 -17.22 -11.96
C GLU A 641 4.14 -18.03 -11.08
N GLY A 642 4.18 -19.35 -11.33
CA GLY A 642 5.05 -20.30 -10.65
C GLY A 642 4.42 -21.68 -10.46
N ILE A 643 5.21 -22.66 -10.00
CA ILE A 643 4.69 -23.99 -9.66
C ILE A 643 3.79 -23.87 -8.43
N GLY A 644 2.56 -24.40 -8.52
CA GLY A 644 1.54 -24.26 -7.49
C GLY A 644 0.99 -22.83 -7.31
N ALA A 645 1.32 -21.88 -8.19
CA ALA A 645 0.91 -20.49 -8.02
C ALA A 645 -0.62 -20.30 -8.11
N HIS A 646 -1.23 -19.49 -7.25
CA HIS A 646 -2.69 -19.31 -7.21
C HIS A 646 -3.12 -17.87 -7.53
N GLY A 647 -4.14 -17.72 -8.38
CA GLY A 647 -4.72 -16.41 -8.70
C GLY A 647 -5.44 -15.81 -7.50
N ALA A 648 -6.38 -16.56 -6.93
CA ALA A 648 -7.06 -16.26 -5.68
C ALA A 648 -7.15 -17.51 -4.77
N LEU A 649 -7.02 -17.34 -3.46
CA LEU A 649 -7.12 -18.40 -2.46
C LEU A 649 -7.90 -17.90 -1.24
N SER A 650 -8.98 -18.59 -0.88
CA SER A 650 -9.62 -18.51 0.43
C SER A 650 -9.46 -19.85 1.14
N ARG A 651 -8.87 -19.84 2.34
CA ARG A 651 -8.65 -21.03 3.17
C ARG A 651 -9.21 -20.84 4.57
N ASP A 652 -9.94 -21.85 5.04
CA ASP A 652 -10.68 -21.90 6.29
C ASP A 652 -11.93 -21.00 6.35
N ASN A 653 -13.02 -21.50 6.93
CA ASN A 653 -14.23 -20.73 7.26
C ASN A 653 -14.02 -19.91 8.56
N PRO A 654 -14.33 -18.61 8.66
CA PRO A 654 -14.99 -17.73 7.69
C PRO A 654 -14.05 -16.77 6.92
N THR A 655 -13.11 -17.29 6.13
CA THR A 655 -12.37 -16.42 5.18
C THR A 655 -13.11 -16.27 3.86
N SER A 656 -12.82 -15.19 3.13
CA SER A 656 -13.35 -14.99 1.79
C SER A 656 -12.41 -14.22 0.85
N VAL A 657 -12.46 -14.53 -0.44
CA VAL A 657 -11.97 -13.64 -1.50
C VAL A 657 -13.13 -13.30 -2.44
N THR A 658 -13.45 -12.02 -2.51
CA THR A 658 -14.47 -11.47 -3.42
C THR A 658 -13.79 -10.76 -4.59
N MET A 659 -14.21 -11.07 -5.81
CA MET A 659 -13.74 -10.45 -7.05
C MET A 659 -14.95 -9.83 -7.76
N ASN A 660 -14.87 -8.55 -8.08
CA ASN A 660 -15.88 -7.80 -8.84
C ASN A 660 -15.21 -7.15 -10.04
N ASP A 661 -15.75 -7.33 -11.25
CA ASP A 661 -15.21 -6.77 -12.51
C ASP A 661 -13.71 -7.07 -12.72
N THR A 662 -13.20 -8.15 -12.13
CA THR A 662 -11.76 -8.38 -11.94
C THR A 662 -11.25 -9.47 -12.89
N VAL A 663 -10.00 -9.34 -13.33
CA VAL A 663 -9.33 -10.31 -14.20
C VAL A 663 -8.23 -11.01 -13.40
N VAL A 664 -8.25 -12.34 -13.40
CA VAL A 664 -7.27 -13.19 -12.72
C VAL A 664 -6.62 -14.13 -13.73
N LEU A 665 -5.30 -14.18 -13.76
CA LEU A 665 -4.51 -15.09 -14.59
C LEU A 665 -3.45 -15.79 -13.74
N ALA A 666 -3.59 -17.11 -13.56
CA ALA A 666 -2.60 -17.97 -12.90
C ALA A 666 -1.86 -18.82 -13.94
N THR A 667 -0.53 -18.92 -13.84
CA THR A 667 0.29 -19.72 -14.78
C THR A 667 1.36 -20.56 -14.08
N GLY A 668 1.60 -21.77 -14.60
CA GLY A 668 2.53 -22.76 -14.05
C GLY A 668 1.89 -24.14 -13.83
N ALA A 669 2.71 -25.15 -13.57
CA ALA A 669 2.18 -26.47 -13.19
C ALA A 669 1.44 -26.37 -11.85
N ILE A 670 0.25 -26.99 -11.75
CA ILE A 670 -0.62 -26.94 -10.57
C ILE A 670 -1.07 -25.48 -10.23
N ALA A 671 -1.02 -24.57 -11.21
CA ALA A 671 -1.35 -23.16 -10.98
C ALA A 671 -2.86 -22.89 -11.13
N HIS A 672 -3.61 -22.93 -10.04
CA HIS A 672 -5.07 -22.75 -10.05
C HIS A 672 -5.48 -21.27 -10.08
N GLY A 673 -6.49 -20.93 -10.90
CA GLY A 673 -6.98 -19.56 -11.05
C GLY A 673 -7.72 -19.03 -9.82
N SER A 674 -8.51 -19.87 -9.15
CA SER A 674 -9.18 -19.54 -7.88
C SER A 674 -9.38 -20.81 -7.05
N VAL A 675 -9.17 -20.72 -5.74
CA VAL A 675 -9.18 -21.87 -4.82
C VAL A 675 -9.98 -21.58 -3.56
N ALA A 676 -10.94 -22.44 -3.25
CA ALA A 676 -11.69 -22.44 -1.98
C ALA A 676 -11.32 -23.70 -1.18
N GLN A 677 -10.66 -23.56 -0.02
CA GLN A 677 -10.10 -24.67 0.75
C GLN A 677 -10.57 -24.67 2.22
N ALA A 678 -10.79 -25.85 2.81
CA ALA A 678 -11.11 -26.06 4.23
C ALA A 678 -12.29 -25.21 4.78
N GLY A 679 -13.28 -24.88 3.93
CA GLY A 679 -14.41 -24.03 4.26
C GLY A 679 -14.33 -22.59 3.75
N GLY A 680 -13.27 -22.22 3.05
CA GLY A 680 -13.14 -20.90 2.42
C GLY A 680 -14.24 -20.61 1.39
N LEU A 681 -14.44 -19.31 1.13
CA LEU A 681 -15.42 -18.78 0.18
C LEU A 681 -14.74 -17.98 -0.94
N ILE A 682 -14.95 -18.40 -2.18
CA ILE A 682 -14.62 -17.62 -3.38
C ILE A 682 -15.90 -17.02 -3.98
N VAL A 683 -15.90 -15.72 -4.25
CA VAL A 683 -16.98 -15.03 -4.97
C VAL A 683 -16.40 -14.32 -6.20
N GLY A 684 -17.02 -14.50 -7.37
CA GLY A 684 -16.67 -13.79 -8.60
C GLY A 684 -17.90 -13.21 -9.30
N ASN A 685 -18.01 -11.88 -9.34
CA ASN A 685 -19.06 -11.15 -10.03
C ASN A 685 -18.47 -10.47 -11.27
N ASN A 686 -19.04 -10.71 -12.45
CA ASN A 686 -18.53 -10.19 -13.73
C ASN A 686 -17.01 -10.39 -13.91
N THR A 687 -16.50 -11.53 -13.44
CA THR A 687 -15.08 -11.78 -13.20
C THR A 687 -14.55 -12.79 -14.21
N ARG A 688 -13.32 -12.57 -14.69
CA ARG A 688 -12.64 -13.49 -15.60
C ARG A 688 -11.50 -14.18 -14.86
N VAL A 689 -11.61 -15.49 -14.67
CA VAL A 689 -10.52 -16.32 -14.14
C VAL A 689 -9.94 -17.16 -15.28
N THR A 690 -8.61 -17.10 -15.47
CA THR A 690 -7.89 -17.92 -16.45
C THR A 690 -6.73 -18.67 -15.77
N ALA A 691 -6.59 -19.97 -16.05
CA ALA A 691 -5.50 -20.81 -15.56
C ALA A 691 -4.74 -21.47 -16.72
N ILE A 692 -3.41 -21.58 -16.60
CA ILE A 692 -2.52 -22.10 -17.66
C ILE A 692 -1.38 -22.94 -17.08
N GLY A 693 -1.49 -24.27 -17.16
CA GLY A 693 -0.38 -25.19 -16.97
C GLY A 693 -0.83 -26.63 -16.70
N ALA A 694 0.12 -27.55 -16.59
CA ALA A 694 -0.20 -28.95 -16.30
C ALA A 694 -0.98 -29.07 -14.97
N GLU A 695 -2.10 -29.80 -14.98
CA GLU A 695 -2.98 -30.04 -13.81
C GLU A 695 -3.56 -28.78 -13.16
N ALA A 696 -3.50 -27.63 -13.84
CA ALA A 696 -4.17 -26.41 -13.43
C ALA A 696 -5.71 -26.56 -13.46
N SER A 697 -6.40 -25.61 -12.82
CA SER A 697 -7.87 -25.47 -12.85
C SER A 697 -8.24 -24.00 -12.82
N ALA A 698 -9.28 -23.57 -13.53
CA ALA A 698 -9.78 -22.20 -13.39
C ALA A 698 -10.40 -21.99 -12.00
N LEU A 699 -11.09 -23.01 -11.49
CA LEU A 699 -11.62 -23.08 -10.13
C LEU A 699 -11.27 -24.44 -9.50
N LEU A 700 -10.82 -24.43 -8.25
CA LEU A 700 -10.64 -25.62 -7.42
C LEU A 700 -11.39 -25.43 -6.08
N VAL A 701 -12.15 -26.43 -5.65
CA VAL A 701 -12.88 -26.43 -4.38
C VAL A 701 -12.53 -27.68 -3.57
N VAL A 702 -12.04 -27.49 -2.34
CA VAL A 702 -11.47 -28.54 -1.49
C VAL A 702 -12.07 -28.50 -0.10
N GLY A 703 -12.89 -29.49 0.27
CA GLY A 703 -13.41 -29.66 1.63
C GLY A 703 -12.54 -30.61 2.47
N GLU A 704 -12.05 -30.14 3.62
CA GLU A 704 -11.15 -30.91 4.50
C GLU A 704 -11.85 -31.28 5.81
N GLY A 705 -12.35 -32.51 5.94
CA GLY A 705 -12.67 -33.14 7.23
C GLY A 705 -13.86 -32.56 8.03
N GLY A 706 -14.68 -31.69 7.44
CA GLY A 706 -15.85 -31.12 8.12
C GLY A 706 -16.48 -29.93 7.39
N PRO A 707 -15.81 -28.78 7.31
CA PRO A 707 -16.33 -27.60 6.64
C PRO A 707 -16.41 -27.77 5.11
N VAL A 708 -17.53 -27.35 4.53
CA VAL A 708 -17.78 -27.34 3.08
C VAL A 708 -17.18 -26.07 2.48
N SER A 709 -16.32 -26.19 1.48
CA SER A 709 -15.78 -25.03 0.75
C SER A 709 -16.77 -24.56 -0.33
N ASN A 710 -16.84 -23.25 -0.56
CA ASN A 710 -17.88 -22.64 -1.41
C ASN A 710 -17.30 -21.76 -2.51
N ALA A 711 -17.85 -21.85 -3.71
CA ALA A 711 -17.54 -20.99 -4.83
C ALA A 711 -18.82 -20.49 -5.51
N ILE A 712 -18.97 -19.16 -5.64
CA ILE A 712 -20.14 -18.51 -6.23
C ILE A 712 -19.65 -17.60 -7.37
N PHE A 713 -20.10 -17.85 -8.60
CA PHE A 713 -19.75 -17.04 -9.77
C PHE A 713 -21.00 -16.57 -10.50
N ALA A 714 -21.11 -15.26 -10.68
CA ALA A 714 -22.20 -14.59 -11.39
C ALA A 714 -21.66 -13.85 -12.62
N ASN A 715 -22.30 -14.03 -13.78
CA ASN A 715 -21.97 -13.38 -15.06
C ASN A 715 -20.48 -13.47 -15.45
N SER A 716 -19.82 -14.57 -15.09
CA SER A 716 -18.36 -14.68 -15.09
C SER A 716 -17.83 -15.60 -16.19
N LEU A 717 -16.50 -15.61 -16.39
CA LEU A 717 -15.81 -16.47 -17.35
C LEU A 717 -14.68 -17.25 -16.67
N LEU A 718 -14.86 -18.57 -16.55
CA LEU A 718 -13.88 -19.52 -16.03
C LEU A 718 -13.21 -20.26 -17.20
N ARG A 719 -11.95 -19.92 -17.50
CA ARG A 719 -11.20 -20.54 -18.61
C ARG A 719 -9.99 -21.31 -18.12
N ASN A 720 -9.91 -22.61 -18.42
CA ASN A 720 -8.67 -23.36 -18.30
C ASN A 720 -8.09 -23.69 -19.69
N VAL A 721 -6.76 -23.79 -19.77
CA VAL A 721 -6.02 -24.28 -20.95
C VAL A 721 -5.62 -25.75 -20.78
N SER A 722 -5.41 -26.25 -19.55
CA SER A 722 -4.84 -27.58 -19.31
C SER A 722 -5.26 -28.12 -17.93
N GLY A 723 -5.81 -29.34 -17.90
CA GLY A 723 -6.48 -29.90 -16.72
C GLY A 723 -8.00 -29.65 -16.72
N PRO A 724 -8.73 -29.98 -15.65
CA PRO A 724 -10.17 -29.72 -15.56
C PRO A 724 -10.43 -28.21 -15.39
N THR A 725 -11.53 -27.68 -15.92
CA THR A 725 -11.84 -26.25 -15.71
C THR A 725 -12.26 -25.99 -14.26
N ILE A 726 -13.10 -26.86 -13.71
CA ILE A 726 -13.54 -26.88 -12.31
C ILE A 726 -13.12 -28.21 -11.70
N GLY A 727 -12.35 -28.16 -10.61
CA GLY A 727 -12.00 -29.31 -9.78
C GLY A 727 -12.72 -29.29 -8.45
N VAL A 728 -13.19 -30.45 -7.98
CA VAL A 728 -13.75 -30.60 -6.62
C VAL A 728 -13.20 -31.85 -5.93
N ALA A 729 -12.70 -31.67 -4.71
CA ALA A 729 -12.26 -32.74 -3.81
C ALA A 729 -12.84 -32.53 -2.39
N GLY A 730 -13.16 -33.61 -1.68
CA GLY A 730 -13.96 -33.51 -0.46
C GLY A 730 -15.30 -32.80 -0.69
N ALA A 731 -15.89 -32.23 0.36
CA ALA A 731 -17.18 -31.55 0.28
C ALA A 731 -17.04 -30.11 -0.28
N GLY A 732 -17.67 -29.85 -1.44
CA GLY A 732 -17.59 -28.55 -2.12
C GLY A 732 -18.89 -28.15 -2.83
N ASN A 733 -19.27 -26.88 -2.67
CA ASN A 733 -20.39 -26.26 -3.36
C ASN A 733 -19.87 -25.32 -4.46
N VAL A 734 -20.43 -25.43 -5.67
CA VAL A 734 -20.15 -24.54 -6.81
C VAL A 734 -21.48 -24.03 -7.36
N SER A 735 -21.67 -22.71 -7.38
CA SER A 735 -22.85 -22.05 -7.95
C SER A 735 -22.43 -21.15 -9.10
N LEU A 736 -22.86 -21.47 -10.32
CA LEU A 736 -22.62 -20.68 -11.52
C LEU A 736 -23.95 -20.11 -12.03
N THR A 737 -24.10 -18.78 -11.99
CA THR A 737 -25.25 -18.06 -12.57
C THR A 737 -24.79 -17.20 -13.74
N GLY A 738 -25.43 -17.30 -14.91
CA GLY A 738 -25.07 -16.54 -16.12
C GLY A 738 -23.62 -16.72 -16.58
N THR A 739 -22.96 -17.81 -16.20
CA THR A 739 -21.49 -17.95 -16.21
C THR A 739 -21.04 -18.96 -17.26
N VAL A 740 -19.88 -18.68 -17.89
CA VAL A 740 -19.30 -19.54 -18.94
C VAL A 740 -18.06 -20.26 -18.40
N ALA A 741 -18.00 -21.58 -18.51
CA ALA A 741 -16.87 -22.38 -18.05
C ALA A 741 -16.37 -23.40 -19.10
N GLY A 742 -15.07 -23.40 -19.40
CA GLY A 742 -14.46 -24.45 -20.22
C GLY A 742 -13.05 -24.10 -20.75
N GLY A 743 -12.70 -24.74 -21.87
CA GLY A 743 -11.52 -24.41 -22.69
C GLY A 743 -10.46 -25.50 -22.79
N SER A 744 -10.38 -26.40 -21.80
CA SER A 744 -9.37 -27.47 -21.71
C SER A 744 -9.88 -28.86 -22.09
N GLY A 745 -11.09 -28.97 -22.64
CA GLY A 745 -11.73 -30.24 -23.01
C GLY A 745 -12.40 -31.00 -21.86
N GLN A 746 -12.13 -30.66 -20.60
CA GLN A 746 -12.83 -31.14 -19.40
C GLN A 746 -13.33 -29.94 -18.60
N TRP A 747 -14.65 -29.81 -18.41
CA TRP A 747 -15.22 -28.70 -17.64
C TRP A 747 -15.30 -29.03 -16.15
N LEU A 748 -15.59 -30.28 -15.78
CA LEU A 748 -15.66 -30.74 -14.40
C LEU A 748 -14.80 -31.99 -14.16
N ARG A 749 -14.09 -32.00 -13.02
CA ARG A 749 -13.58 -33.21 -12.39
C ARG A 749 -14.00 -33.21 -10.92
N VAL A 750 -14.49 -34.34 -10.43
CA VAL A 750 -14.78 -34.61 -9.02
C VAL A 750 -14.00 -35.85 -8.62
N GLY A 751 -13.23 -35.81 -7.53
CA GLY A 751 -12.34 -36.91 -7.16
C GLY A 751 -11.74 -36.81 -5.76
N THR A 752 -10.75 -37.66 -5.47
CA THR A 752 -9.98 -37.54 -4.23
C THR A 752 -8.99 -36.38 -4.33
N ILE A 753 -8.41 -35.97 -3.21
CA ILE A 753 -7.39 -34.91 -3.19
C ILE A 753 -6.14 -35.28 -4.01
N ASP A 754 -5.84 -36.58 -4.13
CA ASP A 754 -4.75 -37.11 -4.97
C ASP A 754 -5.00 -36.91 -6.48
N ASN A 755 -6.20 -36.47 -6.88
CA ASN A 755 -6.55 -36.13 -8.27
C ASN A 755 -6.34 -34.62 -8.58
N PHE A 756 -5.96 -33.85 -7.56
CA PHE A 756 -5.68 -32.41 -7.58
C PHE A 756 -4.53 -32.12 -6.59
N PRO A 757 -3.28 -32.46 -6.93
CA PRO A 757 -2.15 -32.36 -6.00
C PRO A 757 -2.08 -30.95 -5.39
N LEU A 758 -2.21 -30.85 -4.07
CA LEU A 758 -2.30 -29.57 -3.37
C LEU A 758 -0.95 -28.83 -3.34
N LEU A 759 -1.05 -27.53 -3.03
CA LEU A 759 0.05 -26.82 -2.37
C LEU A 759 0.50 -27.54 -1.08
N ALA A 760 1.71 -27.19 -0.64
CA ALA A 760 2.30 -27.70 0.59
C ALA A 760 1.39 -27.50 1.82
N ALA A 761 1.71 -28.22 2.90
CA ALA A 761 1.05 -28.09 4.19
C ALA A 761 1.01 -26.61 4.65
N PRO A 762 -0.02 -26.21 5.42
CA PRO A 762 -0.23 -24.81 5.84
C PRO A 762 1.05 -24.08 6.24
N GLU A 763 1.24 -22.89 5.66
CA GLU A 763 2.29 -21.98 6.11
C GLU A 763 2.08 -21.63 7.60
N PRO A 764 3.16 -21.47 8.39
CA PRO A 764 3.07 -20.89 9.72
C PRO A 764 2.38 -19.52 9.70
N PRO A 765 1.73 -19.09 10.80
CA PRO A 765 1.14 -17.76 10.89
C PRO A 765 2.16 -16.67 10.56
N LEU A 766 1.73 -15.72 9.73
CA LEU A 766 2.47 -14.47 9.51
C LEU A 766 1.96 -13.46 10.53
N THR A 767 2.84 -12.99 11.41
CA THR A 767 2.53 -12.05 12.49
C THR A 767 2.49 -10.61 11.99
N GLY A 768 1.88 -9.71 12.76
CA GLY A 768 1.77 -8.28 12.47
C GLY A 768 3.06 -7.50 12.77
N ILE A 769 2.93 -6.20 13.07
CA ILE A 769 4.05 -5.34 13.44
C ILE A 769 4.20 -5.37 14.96
N PRO A 770 5.21 -6.08 15.52
CA PRO A 770 5.34 -6.25 16.95
C PRO A 770 5.60 -4.90 17.64
N ASP A 771 5.20 -4.80 18.92
CA ASP A 771 5.54 -3.65 19.74
C ASP A 771 7.07 -3.43 19.77
N PRO A 772 7.55 -2.16 19.77
CA PRO A 772 8.95 -1.85 20.00
C PRO A 772 9.44 -2.30 21.39
N ILE A 773 9.81 -3.57 21.50
CA ILE A 773 10.36 -4.23 22.69
C ILE A 773 11.59 -3.46 23.18
N GLY A 774 11.61 -3.06 24.45
CA GLY A 774 12.63 -2.20 25.02
C GLY A 774 14.04 -2.82 24.95
N PRO A 775 15.10 -1.99 25.08
CA PRO A 775 16.49 -2.47 25.00
C PRO A 775 16.88 -3.41 26.16
N ASP A 776 16.14 -3.37 27.27
CA ASP A 776 16.34 -4.18 28.47
C ASP A 776 15.41 -5.41 28.53
N ASP A 777 14.43 -5.52 27.62
CA ASP A 777 13.45 -6.62 27.60
C ASP A 777 14.04 -7.87 26.91
N PRO A 778 13.77 -9.09 27.43
CA PRO A 778 14.29 -10.31 26.83
C PRO A 778 13.68 -10.56 25.45
N LEU A 779 14.53 -10.77 24.44
CA LEU A 779 14.08 -11.09 23.09
C LEU A 779 13.24 -12.38 23.12
N PRO A 780 12.01 -12.40 22.55
CA PRO A 780 11.27 -13.64 22.37
C PRO A 780 12.08 -14.60 21.48
N PRO A 781 12.08 -15.91 21.79
CA PRO A 781 12.83 -16.87 21.00
C PRO A 781 12.33 -16.87 19.55
N PRO A 782 13.21 -17.12 18.55
CA PRO A 782 12.76 -17.31 17.18
C PRO A 782 11.80 -18.52 17.12
N MET A 783 10.76 -18.43 16.28
CA MET A 783 9.84 -19.55 16.06
C MET A 783 10.63 -20.81 15.67
N GLY A 784 10.48 -21.86 16.48
CA GLY A 784 10.86 -23.20 16.05
C GLY A 784 10.08 -23.60 14.79
N PRO A 785 10.61 -24.49 13.95
CA PRO A 785 9.86 -24.99 12.80
C PRO A 785 8.59 -25.68 13.31
N PHE A 786 7.43 -25.10 13.00
CA PHE A 786 6.16 -25.80 13.20
C PHE A 786 6.23 -27.15 12.47
N PRO A 787 5.85 -28.27 13.10
CA PRO A 787 5.77 -29.54 12.40
C PRO A 787 4.79 -29.36 11.23
N PRO A 788 5.17 -29.71 9.97
CA PRO A 788 4.28 -29.52 8.85
C PRO A 788 2.98 -30.30 9.11
N PRO A 789 1.81 -29.65 9.09
CA PRO A 789 0.56 -30.35 9.32
C PRO A 789 0.43 -31.53 8.36
N ALA A 790 -0.04 -32.67 8.89
CA ALA A 790 -0.18 -33.88 8.09
C ALA A 790 -1.00 -33.60 6.83
N ALA A 791 -0.53 -34.08 5.68
CA ALA A 791 -1.23 -33.94 4.42
C ALA A 791 -2.68 -34.45 4.58
N PRO A 792 -3.70 -33.75 4.06
CA PRO A 792 -5.09 -34.20 4.16
C PRO A 792 -5.22 -35.63 3.66
N GLY A 793 -5.82 -36.50 4.47
CA GLY A 793 -6.10 -37.88 4.05
C GLY A 793 -6.99 -37.90 2.81
N ALA A 794 -6.85 -38.94 1.98
CA ALA A 794 -7.60 -39.08 0.73
C ALA A 794 -9.12 -39.16 0.96
N MET A 795 -9.80 -38.02 0.92
CA MET A 795 -11.25 -37.89 1.05
C MET A 795 -11.88 -37.91 -0.36
N PRO A 796 -12.90 -38.75 -0.62
CA PRO A 796 -13.66 -38.70 -1.87
C PRO A 796 -14.36 -37.36 -2.06
N GLY A 797 -14.56 -36.96 -3.32
CA GLY A 797 -15.29 -35.75 -3.67
C GLY A 797 -16.78 -35.89 -3.37
N LEU A 798 -17.38 -34.82 -2.86
CA LEU A 798 -18.83 -34.60 -2.75
C LEU A 798 -19.12 -33.21 -3.31
N ALA A 799 -19.36 -33.16 -4.61
CA ALA A 799 -19.57 -31.91 -5.35
C ALA A 799 -21.06 -31.62 -5.50
N ASN A 800 -21.50 -30.47 -5.02
CA ASN A 800 -22.81 -29.90 -5.36
C ASN A 800 -22.59 -28.78 -6.37
N VAL A 801 -22.99 -29.00 -7.62
CA VAL A 801 -22.78 -28.06 -8.74
C VAL A 801 -24.13 -27.57 -9.25
N LEU A 802 -24.40 -26.29 -9.08
CA LEU A 802 -25.54 -25.59 -9.66
C LEU A 802 -25.06 -24.81 -10.89
N LEU A 803 -25.67 -25.11 -12.04
CA LEU A 803 -25.60 -24.31 -13.26
C LEU A 803 -26.96 -23.65 -13.46
N ASP A 804 -26.98 -22.33 -13.59
CA ASP A 804 -28.18 -21.50 -13.66
C ASP A 804 -27.99 -20.47 -14.79
N GLY A 805 -28.76 -20.56 -15.88
CA GLY A 805 -28.54 -19.76 -17.10
C GLY A 805 -27.10 -19.81 -17.65
N SER A 806 -26.38 -20.92 -17.41
CA SER A 806 -24.92 -20.99 -17.53
C SER A 806 -24.48 -21.95 -18.63
N THR A 807 -23.31 -21.68 -19.24
CA THR A 807 -22.77 -22.48 -20.35
C THR A 807 -21.48 -23.19 -19.94
N VAL A 808 -21.46 -24.53 -20.01
CA VAL A 808 -20.27 -25.34 -19.74
C VAL A 808 -19.82 -26.11 -20.99
N THR A 809 -18.52 -26.20 -21.24
CA THR A 809 -17.96 -26.84 -22.44
C THR A 809 -16.80 -27.76 -22.10
N GLY A 810 -17.01 -29.07 -22.28
CA GLY A 810 -16.04 -30.12 -21.97
C GLY A 810 -16.71 -31.46 -21.69
N SER A 811 -15.92 -32.47 -21.31
CA SER A 811 -16.42 -33.63 -20.55
C SER A 811 -16.55 -33.30 -19.04
N ALA A 812 -17.29 -34.14 -18.32
CA ALA A 812 -17.34 -34.17 -16.85
C ALA A 812 -16.88 -35.55 -16.34
N PHE A 813 -16.07 -35.60 -15.28
CA PHE A 813 -15.60 -36.86 -14.71
C PHE A 813 -15.84 -36.94 -13.20
N THR A 814 -16.27 -38.10 -12.71
CA THR A 814 -16.44 -38.40 -11.30
C THR A 814 -15.65 -39.67 -10.95
N ALA A 815 -14.67 -39.55 -10.05
CA ALA A 815 -13.84 -40.69 -9.65
C ALA A 815 -14.64 -41.73 -8.84
N VAL A 816 -14.18 -42.98 -8.84
CA VAL A 816 -14.79 -44.07 -8.07
C VAL A 816 -14.84 -43.70 -6.58
N GLY A 817 -16.00 -43.91 -5.94
CA GLY A 817 -16.26 -43.55 -4.55
C GLY A 817 -16.55 -42.07 -4.30
N SER A 818 -16.39 -41.20 -5.29
CA SER A 818 -16.81 -39.78 -5.21
C SER A 818 -18.24 -39.60 -5.74
N VAL A 819 -18.90 -38.53 -5.29
CA VAL A 819 -20.28 -38.17 -5.63
C VAL A 819 -20.32 -36.80 -6.30
N SER A 820 -21.02 -36.71 -7.42
CA SER A 820 -21.33 -35.45 -8.10
C SER A 820 -22.84 -35.26 -8.24
N ASN A 821 -23.35 -34.16 -7.67
CA ASN A 821 -24.72 -33.72 -7.74
C ASN A 821 -24.77 -32.48 -8.64
N VAL A 822 -25.17 -32.66 -9.91
CA VAL A 822 -25.22 -31.57 -10.89
C VAL A 822 -26.68 -31.20 -11.15
N ARG A 823 -27.01 -29.91 -11.04
CA ARG A 823 -28.30 -29.33 -11.43
C ARG A 823 -28.08 -28.33 -12.56
N MET A 824 -28.75 -28.54 -13.69
CA MET A 824 -28.80 -27.61 -14.81
C MET A 824 -30.17 -26.93 -14.82
N LEU A 825 -30.20 -25.64 -14.50
CA LEU A 825 -31.40 -24.83 -14.36
C LEU A 825 -31.47 -23.71 -15.42
N ASN A 826 -32.70 -23.28 -15.74
CA ASN A 826 -33.00 -22.04 -16.47
C ASN A 826 -32.24 -21.91 -17.80
N ASP A 827 -32.51 -22.83 -18.75
CA ASP A 827 -31.88 -22.87 -20.09
C ASP A 827 -30.33 -22.95 -20.08
N SER A 828 -29.75 -23.57 -19.04
CA SER A 828 -28.32 -23.88 -19.01
C SER A 828 -27.90 -24.83 -20.13
N LEU A 829 -26.70 -24.62 -20.67
CA LEU A 829 -26.18 -25.35 -21.83
C LEU A 829 -24.89 -26.12 -21.47
N TRP A 830 -24.91 -27.43 -21.62
CA TRP A 830 -23.69 -28.25 -21.61
C TRP A 830 -23.34 -28.70 -23.03
N ILE A 831 -22.23 -28.18 -23.56
CA ILE A 831 -21.60 -28.67 -24.79
C ILE A 831 -20.65 -29.82 -24.41
N MET A 832 -21.10 -31.06 -24.57
CA MET A 832 -20.37 -32.26 -24.13
C MET A 832 -19.39 -32.73 -25.22
N THR A 833 -18.10 -32.53 -24.99
CA THR A 833 -17.03 -32.77 -25.99
C THR A 833 -16.47 -34.20 -26.00
N GLY A 834 -16.77 -35.00 -24.98
CA GLY A 834 -16.27 -36.37 -24.84
C GLY A 834 -17.00 -37.14 -23.74
N ASN A 835 -16.70 -38.43 -23.61
CA ASN A 835 -17.34 -39.32 -22.63
C ASN A 835 -17.26 -38.73 -21.22
N SER A 836 -18.38 -38.80 -20.51
CA SER A 836 -18.55 -38.13 -19.22
C SER A 836 -19.27 -39.02 -18.22
N ASN A 837 -18.99 -38.85 -16.92
CA ASN A 837 -19.71 -39.54 -15.87
C ASN A 837 -20.02 -38.67 -14.64
N LEU A 838 -21.24 -38.81 -14.11
CA LEU A 838 -21.75 -38.11 -12.93
C LEU A 838 -22.47 -39.10 -11.99
N THR A 839 -22.85 -38.67 -10.78
CA THR A 839 -23.68 -39.50 -9.90
C THR A 839 -25.16 -39.16 -10.09
N ASN A 840 -25.55 -37.93 -9.78
CA ASN A 840 -26.92 -37.44 -9.84
C ASN A 840 -26.98 -36.22 -10.75
N LEU A 841 -27.88 -36.24 -11.75
CA LEU A 841 -28.03 -35.17 -12.73
C LEU A 841 -29.50 -34.75 -12.87
N LEU A 842 -29.79 -33.48 -12.64
CA LEU A 842 -31.07 -32.82 -12.92
C LEU A 842 -30.94 -31.88 -14.13
N ASN A 843 -31.92 -31.91 -15.03
CA ASN A 843 -31.99 -31.10 -16.26
C ASN A 843 -33.36 -30.40 -16.37
N ASP A 844 -33.46 -29.15 -15.89
CA ASP A 844 -34.71 -28.48 -15.47
C ASP A 844 -34.83 -27.00 -15.94
N PRO A 845 -35.67 -26.72 -16.95
CA PRO A 845 -35.36 -27.13 -18.31
C PRO A 845 -33.97 -26.63 -18.73
N SER A 846 -33.20 -27.46 -19.42
CA SER A 846 -31.83 -27.15 -19.87
C SER A 846 -31.41 -28.11 -21.00
N LEU A 847 -30.28 -27.82 -21.68
CA LEU A 847 -29.82 -28.56 -22.86
C LEU A 847 -28.44 -29.20 -22.66
N ILE A 848 -28.38 -30.52 -22.80
CA ILE A 848 -27.12 -31.29 -22.91
C ILE A 848 -26.89 -31.63 -24.38
N GLN A 849 -26.02 -30.86 -25.05
CA GLN A 849 -25.70 -31.05 -26.47
C GLN A 849 -24.38 -31.81 -26.63
N TYR A 850 -24.46 -33.04 -27.14
CA TYR A 850 -23.28 -33.82 -27.50
C TYR A 850 -22.64 -33.20 -28.75
N THR A 851 -21.32 -32.98 -28.75
CA THR A 851 -20.65 -32.52 -29.98
C THR A 851 -20.58 -33.68 -30.99
N PRO A 852 -20.66 -33.41 -32.32
CA PRO A 852 -20.58 -34.43 -33.35
C PRO A 852 -19.40 -35.41 -33.23
N PRO A 853 -19.50 -36.63 -33.81
CA PRO A 853 -18.35 -37.51 -33.98
C PRO A 853 -17.25 -36.82 -34.81
N THR A 854 -15.99 -36.98 -34.40
CA THR A 854 -14.80 -36.50 -35.12
C THR A 854 -14.04 -37.63 -35.83
N GLY A 855 -14.36 -38.89 -35.50
CA GLY A 855 -13.91 -40.09 -36.22
C GLY A 855 -14.92 -40.54 -37.28
N ASP A 856 -14.72 -41.76 -37.76
CA ASP A 856 -15.62 -42.43 -38.72
C ASP A 856 -17.04 -42.58 -38.12
N PRO A 857 -18.09 -41.96 -38.70
CA PRO A 857 -19.44 -42.02 -38.14
C PRO A 857 -20.09 -43.41 -38.27
N THR A 858 -19.49 -44.35 -39.00
CA THR A 858 -19.95 -45.75 -39.07
C THR A 858 -19.46 -46.62 -37.90
N GLN A 859 -18.63 -46.07 -37.00
CA GLN A 859 -18.05 -46.78 -35.86
C GLN A 859 -18.56 -46.22 -34.52
N LEU A 860 -18.99 -47.10 -33.61
CA LEU A 860 -19.51 -46.71 -32.29
C LEU A 860 -18.48 -45.92 -31.45
N ALA A 861 -17.19 -46.19 -31.63
CA ALA A 861 -16.09 -45.50 -30.93
C ALA A 861 -15.95 -44.00 -31.27
N SER A 862 -16.63 -43.50 -32.31
CA SER A 862 -16.66 -42.07 -32.66
C SER A 862 -17.71 -41.28 -31.85
N TYR A 863 -18.63 -41.97 -31.20
CA TYR A 863 -19.75 -41.43 -30.42
C TYR A 863 -19.43 -41.40 -28.94
N LYS A 864 -20.23 -40.67 -28.18
CA LYS A 864 -19.95 -40.34 -26.78
C LYS A 864 -21.02 -40.89 -25.86
N THR A 865 -20.61 -41.19 -24.63
CA THR A 865 -21.52 -41.60 -23.55
C THR A 865 -21.57 -40.57 -22.43
N LEU A 866 -22.76 -40.37 -21.87
CA LEU A 866 -22.94 -39.76 -20.56
C LEU A 866 -23.42 -40.85 -19.59
N THR A 867 -22.57 -41.28 -18.66
CA THR A 867 -22.93 -42.31 -17.68
C THR A 867 -23.28 -41.69 -16.33
N VAL A 868 -24.49 -41.93 -15.85
CA VAL A 868 -24.98 -41.42 -14.55
C VAL A 868 -25.55 -42.55 -13.70
N VAL A 869 -25.63 -42.35 -12.38
CA VAL A 869 -26.37 -43.28 -11.51
C VAL A 869 -27.85 -42.92 -11.57
N ASN A 870 -28.20 -41.65 -11.35
CA ASN A 870 -29.57 -41.16 -11.44
C ASN A 870 -29.67 -39.97 -12.42
N TYR A 871 -30.70 -39.98 -13.26
CA TYR A 871 -31.10 -38.88 -14.15
C TYR A 871 -32.52 -38.42 -13.83
N VAL A 872 -32.73 -37.11 -13.77
CA VAL A 872 -34.05 -36.51 -13.69
C VAL A 872 -34.15 -35.42 -14.75
N GLY A 873 -35.18 -35.52 -15.60
CA GLY A 873 -35.55 -34.44 -16.51
C GLY A 873 -36.83 -33.76 -16.03
N GLU A 874 -36.85 -32.43 -16.08
CA GLU A 874 -38.04 -31.61 -15.83
C GLU A 874 -38.15 -30.60 -16.98
N GLY A 875 -38.77 -31.01 -18.10
CA GLY A 875 -38.74 -30.29 -19.38
C GLY A 875 -37.36 -30.25 -20.08
N GLY A 876 -36.39 -31.05 -19.63
CA GLY A 876 -35.01 -31.06 -20.11
C GLY A 876 -34.84 -31.54 -21.56
N GLN A 877 -33.70 -31.22 -22.18
CA GLN A 877 -33.36 -31.63 -23.54
C GLN A 877 -31.98 -32.28 -23.63
N ILE A 878 -31.85 -33.29 -24.50
CA ILE A 878 -30.56 -33.92 -24.84
C ILE A 878 -30.41 -34.00 -26.36
N GLY A 879 -29.37 -33.35 -26.89
CA GLY A 879 -28.99 -33.42 -28.30
C GLY A 879 -27.99 -34.54 -28.56
N LEU A 880 -28.43 -35.63 -29.20
CA LEU A 880 -27.65 -36.81 -29.56
C LEU A 880 -27.28 -36.79 -31.05
N ASN A 881 -26.09 -37.26 -31.41
CA ASN A 881 -25.69 -37.52 -32.79
C ASN A 881 -25.80 -39.04 -33.07
N THR A 882 -26.41 -39.43 -34.19
CA THR A 882 -26.75 -40.85 -34.48
C THR A 882 -26.58 -41.20 -35.94
N TYR A 883 -25.95 -42.33 -36.25
CA TYR A 883 -25.89 -42.87 -37.61
C TYR A 883 -27.17 -43.65 -37.90
N LEU A 884 -28.17 -42.98 -38.48
CA LEU A 884 -29.45 -43.61 -38.81
C LEU A 884 -29.27 -44.73 -39.85
N GLY A 885 -29.29 -45.97 -39.36
CA GLY A 885 -29.01 -47.20 -40.11
C GLY A 885 -29.86 -48.39 -39.64
N ALA A 886 -29.28 -49.59 -39.65
CA ALA A 886 -29.94 -50.81 -39.19
C ALA A 886 -29.88 -50.95 -37.66
N ASP A 887 -30.33 -52.10 -37.12
CA ASP A 887 -30.18 -52.42 -35.70
C ASP A 887 -28.71 -52.35 -35.25
N GLY A 888 -28.48 -51.85 -34.04
CA GLY A 888 -27.13 -51.69 -33.47
C GLY A 888 -26.25 -50.66 -34.18
N ALA A 889 -26.81 -49.79 -35.03
CA ALA A 889 -26.04 -48.71 -35.64
C ALA A 889 -25.49 -47.72 -34.59
N PRO A 890 -24.35 -47.04 -34.86
CA PRO A 890 -23.73 -46.12 -33.91
C PRO A 890 -24.60 -44.95 -33.46
N SER A 891 -24.55 -44.62 -32.17
CA SER A 891 -25.19 -43.43 -31.60
C SER A 891 -24.42 -42.90 -30.38
N ASP A 892 -24.54 -41.59 -30.15
CA ASP A 892 -24.38 -40.99 -28.82
C ASP A 892 -25.46 -41.55 -27.88
N MET A 893 -25.14 -41.66 -26.58
CA MET A 893 -25.95 -42.44 -25.64
C MET A 893 -25.90 -41.91 -24.20
N LEU A 894 -27.08 -41.81 -23.56
CA LEU A 894 -27.21 -41.67 -22.11
C LEU A 894 -27.20 -43.08 -21.47
N VAL A 895 -26.41 -43.29 -20.43
CA VAL A 895 -26.28 -44.59 -19.75
C VAL A 895 -26.61 -44.44 -18.27
N ILE A 896 -27.62 -45.16 -17.80
CA ILE A 896 -28.06 -45.20 -16.39
C ILE A 896 -27.46 -46.44 -15.73
N ASN A 897 -26.69 -46.27 -14.66
CA ASN A 897 -25.85 -47.32 -14.08
C ASN A 897 -26.21 -47.58 -12.61
N GLY A 898 -27.01 -48.61 -12.37
CA GLY A 898 -27.45 -49.05 -11.03
C GLY A 898 -28.46 -48.14 -10.29
N GLY A 899 -28.92 -47.05 -10.91
CA GLY A 899 -29.94 -46.14 -10.36
C GLY A 899 -31.12 -45.91 -11.31
N THR A 900 -31.76 -44.75 -11.26
CA THR A 900 -33.06 -44.51 -11.93
C THR A 900 -33.03 -43.36 -12.94
N THR A 901 -33.84 -43.45 -14.00
CA THR A 901 -34.18 -42.30 -14.86
C THR A 901 -35.69 -42.01 -14.83
N THR A 902 -36.04 -40.76 -14.49
CA THR A 902 -37.42 -40.33 -14.19
C THR A 902 -37.75 -38.95 -14.75
N GLY A 903 -39.04 -38.61 -14.79
CA GLY A 903 -39.54 -37.29 -15.19
C GLY A 903 -39.82 -37.19 -16.70
N ASP A 904 -39.40 -36.10 -17.34
CA ASP A 904 -39.54 -35.90 -18.78
C ASP A 904 -38.30 -35.25 -19.45
N THR A 905 -37.92 -35.75 -20.61
CA THR A 905 -36.83 -35.20 -21.42
C THR A 905 -37.11 -35.37 -22.91
N THR A 906 -36.77 -34.33 -23.69
CA THR A 906 -36.83 -34.39 -25.16
C THR A 906 -35.47 -34.78 -25.73
N LEU A 907 -35.42 -35.92 -26.42
CA LEU A 907 -34.26 -36.33 -27.22
C LEU A 907 -34.32 -35.66 -28.59
N ILE A 908 -33.25 -34.95 -28.97
CA ILE A 908 -33.06 -34.33 -30.28
C ILE A 908 -32.02 -35.16 -31.02
N VAL A 909 -32.42 -35.85 -32.09
CA VAL A 909 -31.54 -36.79 -32.82
C VAL A 909 -31.02 -36.16 -34.10
N LYS A 910 -29.69 -36.05 -34.21
CA LYS A 910 -29.01 -35.47 -35.37
C LYS A 910 -28.32 -36.55 -36.20
N ASN A 911 -28.78 -36.74 -37.44
CA ASN A 911 -28.26 -37.79 -38.32
C ASN A 911 -26.81 -37.49 -38.80
N THR A 912 -25.88 -38.39 -38.51
CA THR A 912 -24.43 -38.29 -38.84
C THR A 912 -24.08 -38.97 -40.16
N THR A 913 -24.77 -38.58 -41.23
CA THR A 913 -24.68 -39.20 -42.57
C THR A 913 -25.17 -40.66 -42.66
N GLY A 914 -26.00 -41.11 -41.71
CA GLY A 914 -26.70 -42.39 -41.79
C GLY A 914 -27.68 -42.42 -42.99
N PRO A 915 -27.56 -43.41 -43.90
CA PRO A 915 -28.35 -43.46 -45.12
C PRO A 915 -29.79 -43.97 -44.93
N GLY A 916 -30.15 -44.39 -43.71
CA GLY A 916 -31.40 -45.09 -43.42
C GLY A 916 -31.37 -46.57 -43.78
N ALA A 917 -31.90 -47.40 -42.89
CA ALA A 917 -32.21 -48.80 -43.16
C ALA A 917 -33.40 -49.27 -42.32
N LEU A 918 -33.87 -50.48 -42.57
CA LEU A 918 -34.90 -51.12 -41.76
C LEU A 918 -34.29 -51.74 -40.49
N THR A 919 -34.82 -51.39 -39.32
CA THR A 919 -34.54 -52.07 -38.04
C THR A 919 -35.48 -53.27 -37.88
N VAL A 920 -34.96 -54.48 -37.73
CA VAL A 920 -35.74 -55.73 -37.62
C VAL A 920 -35.66 -56.39 -36.24
N ALA A 921 -34.87 -55.83 -35.33
CA ALA A 921 -34.70 -56.27 -33.94
C ALA A 921 -34.92 -55.07 -32.98
N ASN A 922 -34.04 -54.89 -31.98
CA ASN A 922 -34.20 -53.85 -30.98
C ASN A 922 -34.09 -52.42 -31.54
N GLY A 923 -33.47 -52.20 -32.70
CA GLY A 923 -33.22 -50.87 -33.26
C GLY A 923 -31.87 -50.26 -32.84
N ILE A 924 -31.82 -48.92 -32.79
CA ILE A 924 -30.62 -48.14 -32.46
C ILE A 924 -30.73 -47.65 -31.02
N LEU A 925 -29.84 -48.10 -30.14
CA LEU A 925 -29.83 -47.79 -28.71
C LEU A 925 -29.43 -46.32 -28.46
N VAL A 926 -30.23 -45.59 -27.68
CA VAL A 926 -30.00 -44.16 -27.36
C VAL A 926 -30.05 -43.85 -25.86
N VAL A 927 -30.78 -44.65 -25.07
CA VAL A 927 -30.64 -44.70 -23.60
C VAL A 927 -30.47 -46.15 -23.17
N ASP A 928 -29.41 -46.44 -22.43
CA ASP A 928 -29.03 -47.77 -21.95
C ASP A 928 -29.10 -47.82 -20.41
N THR A 929 -29.62 -48.91 -19.87
CA THR A 929 -29.83 -49.11 -18.43
C THR A 929 -29.12 -50.38 -17.98
N ILE A 930 -28.09 -50.21 -17.16
CA ILE A 930 -27.13 -51.27 -16.82
C ILE A 930 -27.05 -51.50 -15.30
N ASN A 931 -26.54 -52.67 -14.93
CA ASN A 931 -26.29 -53.08 -13.54
C ASN A 931 -27.53 -52.97 -12.62
N GLY A 932 -28.73 -53.22 -13.16
CA GLY A 932 -29.99 -53.18 -12.41
C GLY A 932 -30.65 -51.80 -12.32
N ALA A 933 -30.23 -50.84 -13.17
CA ALA A 933 -30.92 -49.57 -13.32
C ALA A 933 -32.39 -49.72 -13.77
N THR A 934 -33.18 -48.65 -13.60
CA THR A 934 -34.58 -48.59 -14.06
C THR A 934 -34.92 -47.31 -14.79
N SER A 935 -35.94 -47.36 -15.64
CA SER A 935 -36.46 -46.20 -16.39
C SER A 935 -37.98 -46.15 -16.30
N GLU A 936 -38.52 -44.95 -16.05
CA GLU A 936 -39.93 -44.68 -16.31
C GLU A 936 -40.20 -44.73 -17.82
N SER A 937 -41.37 -45.26 -18.23
CA SER A 937 -41.78 -45.36 -19.64
C SER A 937 -42.19 -44.02 -20.27
N THR A 938 -42.16 -42.94 -19.49
CA THR A 938 -42.42 -41.54 -19.90
C THR A 938 -41.17 -40.67 -19.89
N ALA A 939 -40.03 -41.18 -19.40
CA ALA A 939 -38.82 -40.39 -19.16
C ALA A 939 -38.27 -39.69 -20.43
N PHE A 940 -38.52 -40.24 -21.62
CA PHE A 940 -38.01 -39.70 -22.88
C PHE A 940 -39.09 -39.58 -23.95
N THR A 941 -39.05 -38.46 -24.68
CA THR A 941 -39.80 -38.20 -25.91
C THR A 941 -38.83 -37.84 -27.05
N LEU A 942 -39.30 -37.83 -28.29
CA LEU A 942 -38.46 -37.53 -29.47
C LEU A 942 -38.90 -36.22 -30.12
N ALA A 943 -37.95 -35.30 -30.32
CA ALA A 943 -38.11 -34.18 -31.25
C ALA A 943 -38.03 -34.71 -32.68
N GLY A 944 -39.18 -35.12 -33.23
CA GLY A 944 -39.29 -35.61 -34.61
C GLY A 944 -39.34 -34.49 -35.64
N ASP A 945 -38.82 -34.76 -36.84
CA ASP A 945 -38.99 -33.91 -38.04
C ASP A 945 -40.46 -33.80 -38.45
N TYR A 946 -41.25 -34.83 -38.15
CA TYR A 946 -42.69 -34.90 -38.41
C TYR A 946 -43.40 -35.90 -37.47
N ILE A 947 -44.72 -35.87 -37.48
CA ILE A 947 -45.58 -36.85 -36.80
C ILE A 947 -46.06 -37.91 -37.81
N THR A 948 -45.88 -39.19 -37.50
CA THR A 948 -46.32 -40.31 -38.33
C THR A 948 -47.86 -40.45 -38.34
N LYS A 949 -48.40 -41.25 -39.27
CA LYS A 949 -49.86 -41.50 -39.36
C LYS A 949 -50.45 -42.11 -38.08
N ASP A 950 -49.65 -42.83 -37.31
CA ASP A 950 -49.97 -43.43 -36.01
C ASP A 950 -49.62 -42.53 -34.81
N GLY A 951 -49.38 -41.23 -35.04
CA GLY A 951 -49.26 -40.21 -33.99
C GLY A 951 -47.90 -40.12 -33.29
N GLN A 952 -46.88 -40.84 -33.77
CA GLN A 952 -45.55 -40.85 -33.16
C GLN A 952 -44.64 -39.78 -33.80
N PRO A 953 -43.86 -39.01 -33.02
CA PRO A 953 -42.76 -38.22 -33.59
C PRO A 953 -41.72 -39.14 -34.24
N ALA A 954 -41.20 -38.75 -35.40
CA ALA A 954 -40.15 -39.49 -36.09
C ALA A 954 -39.09 -38.59 -36.73
N VAL A 955 -37.83 -39.05 -36.72
CA VAL A 955 -36.70 -38.42 -37.43
C VAL A 955 -36.34 -39.18 -38.70
N VAL A 956 -35.89 -38.48 -39.75
CA VAL A 956 -35.70 -39.03 -41.09
C VAL A 956 -34.26 -39.49 -41.34
N GLY A 957 -34.11 -40.79 -41.64
CA GLY A 957 -32.87 -41.37 -42.17
C GLY A 957 -33.13 -41.91 -43.57
N GLY A 958 -32.68 -41.18 -44.60
CA GLY A 958 -32.86 -41.57 -46.00
C GLY A 958 -34.32 -41.84 -46.36
N ALA A 959 -34.64 -43.06 -46.80
CA ALA A 959 -36.02 -43.47 -47.09
C ALA A 959 -36.87 -43.75 -45.82
N TYR A 960 -36.24 -43.95 -44.67
CA TYR A 960 -36.85 -44.45 -43.45
C TYR A 960 -37.13 -43.34 -42.43
N ALA A 961 -38.08 -43.60 -41.54
CA ALA A 961 -38.45 -42.71 -40.45
C ALA A 961 -38.40 -43.46 -39.12
N TYR A 962 -37.62 -42.93 -38.17
CA TYR A 962 -37.30 -43.57 -36.91
C TYR A 962 -38.12 -42.97 -35.78
N THR A 963 -38.97 -43.79 -35.16
CA THR A 963 -39.71 -43.44 -33.94
C THR A 963 -38.94 -43.92 -32.72
N LEU A 964 -39.07 -43.23 -31.58
CA LEU A 964 -38.51 -43.66 -30.30
C LEU A 964 -39.42 -44.72 -29.64
N HIS A 965 -38.82 -45.74 -29.03
CA HIS A 965 -39.50 -46.82 -28.33
C HIS A 965 -38.83 -47.14 -27.00
N PHE A 966 -39.65 -47.38 -25.98
CA PHE A 966 -39.25 -47.98 -24.71
C PHE A 966 -39.26 -49.52 -24.81
N ASN A 967 -38.32 -50.16 -24.12
CA ASN A 967 -37.96 -51.58 -24.14
C ASN A 967 -37.50 -52.14 -25.50
N GLY A 968 -36.65 -53.17 -25.45
CA GLY A 968 -36.26 -54.05 -26.55
C GLY A 968 -37.42 -54.88 -27.13
N VAL A 969 -37.11 -55.91 -27.92
CA VAL A 969 -38.09 -56.85 -28.48
C VAL A 969 -37.72 -58.30 -28.19
N GLY A 970 -38.71 -59.20 -28.18
CA GLY A 970 -38.47 -60.62 -27.93
C GLY A 970 -37.96 -60.88 -26.51
N ALA A 971 -36.72 -61.33 -26.37
CA ALA A 971 -36.10 -61.57 -25.06
C ALA A 971 -35.89 -60.26 -24.26
N ASP A 972 -35.63 -59.15 -24.97
CA ASP A 972 -35.25 -57.88 -24.38
C ASP A 972 -36.46 -56.97 -24.11
N SER A 973 -37.69 -57.49 -24.19
CA SER A 973 -38.94 -56.71 -24.05
C SER A 973 -39.21 -56.14 -22.64
N GLY A 974 -38.27 -56.30 -21.71
CA GLY A 974 -38.26 -55.72 -20.37
C GLY A 974 -36.89 -55.19 -19.96
N ASP A 975 -36.02 -54.86 -20.93
CA ASP A 975 -34.66 -54.35 -20.69
C ASP A 975 -34.61 -52.92 -20.14
N GLN A 976 -35.73 -52.17 -20.18
CA GLN A 976 -35.85 -50.76 -19.77
C GLN A 976 -35.02 -49.76 -20.61
N ASN A 977 -34.51 -50.21 -21.76
CA ASN A 977 -33.72 -49.39 -22.66
C ASN A 977 -34.60 -48.62 -23.64
N TRP A 978 -34.01 -47.61 -24.30
CA TRP A 978 -34.69 -46.79 -25.30
C TRP A 978 -34.00 -46.88 -26.66
N TYR A 979 -34.82 -47.12 -27.69
CA TYR A 979 -34.35 -47.41 -29.04
C TYR A 979 -35.08 -46.59 -30.11
N LEU A 980 -34.36 -46.16 -31.14
CA LEU A 980 -34.93 -45.66 -32.39
C LEU A 980 -35.21 -46.82 -33.35
N ARG A 981 -36.44 -46.91 -33.88
CA ARG A 981 -36.88 -47.99 -34.79
C ARG A 981 -37.54 -47.42 -36.05
N SER A 982 -37.16 -47.96 -37.21
CA SER A 982 -37.76 -47.69 -38.52
C SER A 982 -38.79 -48.75 -38.97
N LEU A 983 -39.16 -49.67 -38.08
CA LEU A 983 -40.22 -50.65 -38.29
C LEU A 983 -41.41 -50.36 -37.36
N ALA A 984 -42.61 -50.30 -37.93
CA ALA A 984 -43.84 -50.24 -37.16
C ALA A 984 -44.22 -51.65 -36.69
N ILE A 985 -43.95 -51.92 -35.42
CA ILE A 985 -44.44 -53.10 -34.69
C ILE A 985 -45.81 -52.71 -34.08
N PRO A 986 -46.92 -53.38 -34.41
CA PRO A 986 -48.21 -53.08 -33.82
C PRO A 986 -48.29 -53.54 -32.37
N ASN A 987 -48.60 -52.63 -31.43
CA ASN A 987 -49.06 -53.04 -30.10
C ASN A 987 -50.43 -53.74 -30.23
N PRO A 988 -50.68 -54.87 -29.52
CA PRO A 988 -51.91 -55.64 -29.68
C PRO A 988 -53.02 -55.28 -28.66
N PRO A 989 -54.17 -54.75 -29.11
CA PRO A 989 -55.43 -54.83 -28.38
C PRO A 989 -56.42 -55.79 -29.05
N GLY A 990 -56.51 -57.01 -28.53
CA GLY A 990 -57.57 -57.98 -28.88
C GLY A 990 -57.23 -59.03 -29.95
N PRO A 991 -58.10 -60.04 -30.14
CA PRO A 991 -57.84 -61.19 -30.99
C PRO A 991 -58.11 -60.91 -32.48
N VAL A 992 -57.14 -60.31 -33.16
CA VAL A 992 -57.10 -60.09 -34.61
C VAL A 992 -55.89 -60.86 -35.17
N PRO A 993 -55.97 -61.53 -36.34
CA PRO A 993 -54.82 -62.23 -36.92
C PRO A 993 -53.63 -61.27 -37.15
N PRO A 994 -52.36 -61.75 -37.05
CA PRO A 994 -51.19 -60.88 -37.05
C PRO A 994 -51.08 -60.05 -38.33
N VAL A 995 -51.09 -58.72 -38.18
CA VAL A 995 -50.71 -57.79 -39.24
C VAL A 995 -49.17 -57.84 -39.37
N PRO A 996 -48.61 -58.08 -40.57
CA PRO A 996 -47.16 -58.10 -40.74
C PRO A 996 -46.51 -56.76 -40.33
N PRO A 997 -45.37 -56.77 -39.61
CA PRO A 997 -44.63 -55.55 -39.29
C PRO A 997 -44.29 -54.76 -40.56
N LYS A 998 -44.54 -53.44 -40.56
CA LYS A 998 -44.41 -52.60 -41.75
C LYS A 998 -43.28 -51.58 -41.61
N PRO A 999 -42.39 -51.42 -42.62
CA PRO A 999 -41.44 -50.32 -42.65
C PRO A 999 -42.10 -48.94 -42.49
N ARG A 1000 -41.52 -48.10 -41.64
CA ARG A 1000 -41.83 -46.67 -41.53
C ARG A 1000 -41.01 -45.92 -42.58
N TYR A 1001 -41.68 -45.45 -43.62
CA TYR A 1001 -41.08 -44.60 -44.64
C TYR A 1001 -41.30 -43.12 -44.33
N GLN A 1002 -40.34 -42.27 -44.70
CA GLN A 1002 -40.48 -40.81 -44.60
C GLN A 1002 -41.57 -40.29 -45.57
N PRO A 1003 -42.15 -39.09 -45.33
CA PRO A 1003 -43.24 -38.55 -46.15
C PRO A 1003 -42.87 -38.35 -47.63
N GLY A 1004 -41.59 -38.20 -47.95
CA GLY A 1004 -41.11 -38.03 -49.32
C GLY A 1004 -41.04 -39.32 -50.16
N VAL A 1005 -41.04 -40.54 -49.58
CA VAL A 1005 -40.87 -41.78 -50.37
C VAL A 1005 -41.88 -41.93 -51.53
N PRO A 1006 -43.20 -41.68 -51.35
CA PRO A 1006 -44.16 -41.77 -52.44
C PRO A 1006 -43.87 -40.80 -53.60
N ILE A 1007 -43.20 -39.68 -53.34
CA ILE A 1007 -42.80 -38.75 -54.40
C ILE A 1007 -41.72 -39.43 -55.26
N TYR A 1008 -40.68 -40.01 -54.66
CA TYR A 1008 -39.62 -40.71 -55.38
C TYR A 1008 -40.11 -41.97 -56.12
N GLU A 1009 -41.11 -42.67 -55.58
CA GLU A 1009 -41.72 -43.85 -56.22
C GLU A 1009 -42.51 -43.48 -57.50
N VAL A 1010 -43.25 -42.36 -57.48
CA VAL A 1010 -44.07 -41.92 -58.62
C VAL A 1010 -43.33 -40.92 -59.53
N TYR A 1011 -42.16 -40.38 -59.13
CA TYR A 1011 -41.39 -39.44 -59.93
C TYR A 1011 -40.96 -39.98 -61.32
N PRO A 1012 -40.50 -41.24 -61.49
CA PRO A 1012 -40.22 -41.81 -62.80
C PRO A 1012 -41.47 -41.91 -63.69
N GLN A 1013 -42.65 -42.19 -63.11
CA GLN A 1013 -43.91 -42.26 -63.84
C GLN A 1013 -44.35 -40.86 -64.31
N ASN A 1014 -44.18 -39.83 -63.47
CA ASN A 1014 -44.41 -38.44 -63.86
C ASN A 1014 -43.43 -37.99 -64.95
N LEU A 1015 -42.14 -38.31 -64.84
CA LEU A 1015 -41.16 -38.00 -65.90
C LEU A 1015 -41.50 -38.70 -67.21
N LEU A 1016 -41.94 -39.96 -67.17
CA LEU A 1016 -42.39 -40.70 -68.36
C LEU A 1016 -43.65 -40.06 -68.98
N ALA A 1017 -44.60 -39.59 -68.16
CA ALA A 1017 -45.77 -38.86 -68.61
C ALA A 1017 -45.45 -37.46 -69.18
N LEU A 1018 -44.42 -36.78 -68.68
CA LEU A 1018 -43.93 -35.51 -69.25
C LEU A 1018 -43.07 -35.71 -70.52
N ALA A 1019 -42.38 -36.85 -70.64
CA ALA A 1019 -41.60 -37.22 -71.82
C ALA A 1019 -42.47 -37.83 -72.94
N ALA A 1020 -43.68 -38.28 -72.63
CA ALA A 1020 -44.65 -38.72 -73.62
C ALA A 1020 -45.07 -37.53 -74.51
N VAL A 1021 -45.03 -37.73 -75.83
CA VAL A 1021 -45.46 -36.70 -76.79
C VAL A 1021 -46.94 -36.41 -76.58
N PRO A 1022 -47.36 -35.15 -76.39
CA PRO A 1022 -48.78 -34.80 -76.24
C PRO A 1022 -49.62 -35.32 -77.41
N THR A 1023 -50.84 -35.77 -77.11
CA THR A 1023 -51.78 -36.26 -78.13
C THR A 1023 -52.00 -35.22 -79.23
N MET A 1024 -52.38 -35.67 -80.42
CA MET A 1024 -52.55 -34.77 -81.57
C MET A 1024 -53.53 -33.63 -81.25
N GLN A 1025 -54.68 -33.94 -80.63
CA GLN A 1025 -55.62 -32.97 -80.05
C GLN A 1025 -54.94 -31.92 -79.15
N GLN A 1026 -54.15 -32.35 -78.16
CA GLN A 1026 -53.46 -31.43 -77.23
C GLN A 1026 -52.42 -30.54 -77.94
N ARG A 1027 -51.92 -30.95 -79.10
CA ARG A 1027 -50.84 -30.25 -79.83
C ARG A 1027 -51.33 -29.37 -81.00
N VAL A 1028 -52.57 -29.52 -81.47
CA VAL A 1028 -53.17 -28.64 -82.50
C VAL A 1028 -54.44 -27.90 -82.06
N GLY A 1029 -54.96 -28.20 -80.86
CA GLY A 1029 -56.23 -27.68 -80.37
C GLY A 1029 -57.45 -28.30 -81.07
N ASN A 1030 -58.65 -27.82 -80.74
CA ASN A 1030 -59.93 -28.38 -81.21
C ASN A 1030 -60.24 -28.08 -82.69
N ARG A 1031 -59.44 -28.62 -83.61
CA ARG A 1031 -59.79 -28.77 -85.03
C ARG A 1031 -60.34 -30.18 -85.25
N TYR A 1032 -61.64 -30.34 -84.97
CA TYR A 1032 -62.36 -31.57 -85.26
C TYR A 1032 -62.41 -31.83 -86.77
N TRP A 1033 -61.98 -33.02 -87.18
CA TRP A 1033 -62.49 -33.67 -88.38
C TRP A 1033 -63.54 -34.68 -87.94
N THR A 1034 -64.71 -34.64 -88.56
CA THR A 1034 -65.87 -35.45 -88.19
C THR A 1034 -65.96 -36.71 -89.05
N GLU A 1035 -65.87 -37.87 -88.41
CA GLU A 1035 -66.26 -39.17 -88.98
C GLU A 1035 -67.48 -39.72 -88.17
N PRO A 1036 -68.46 -40.41 -88.79
CA PRO A 1036 -69.73 -40.72 -88.14
C PRO A 1036 -69.71 -41.92 -87.19
N ALA A 1037 -70.73 -42.03 -86.33
CA ALA A 1037 -70.93 -43.18 -85.45
C ALA A 1037 -71.47 -44.42 -86.21
N PRO A 1038 -71.19 -45.66 -85.74
CA PRO A 1038 -71.72 -46.89 -86.36
C PRO A 1038 -73.24 -47.02 -86.32
N ALA A 1039 -73.81 -47.74 -87.29
CA ALA A 1039 -75.24 -47.98 -87.41
C ALA A 1039 -75.74 -49.16 -86.53
N PRO A 1040 -77.06 -49.23 -86.20
CA PRO A 1040 -77.61 -50.26 -85.31
C PRO A 1040 -77.66 -51.67 -85.94
N GLU A 1041 -77.54 -52.70 -85.10
CA GLU A 1041 -77.62 -54.10 -85.51
C GLU A 1041 -79.05 -54.57 -85.81
N THR A 1042 -79.17 -55.57 -86.69
CA THR A 1042 -80.44 -56.17 -87.15
C THR A 1042 -80.37 -57.70 -87.14
N VAL A 1043 -81.52 -58.36 -87.04
CA VAL A 1043 -81.67 -59.82 -86.97
C VAL A 1043 -82.55 -60.36 -88.08
N PHE A 1044 -82.33 -61.63 -88.44
CA PHE A 1044 -83.02 -62.25 -89.57
C PHE A 1044 -84.51 -62.50 -89.28
N CYS A 1045 -85.40 -61.88 -90.06
CA CYS A 1045 -86.86 -61.93 -89.95
C CYS A 1045 -87.50 -62.40 -91.26
N LYS A 1046 -88.75 -62.88 -91.22
CA LYS A 1046 -89.41 -63.48 -92.41
C LYS A 1046 -90.04 -62.48 -93.40
N ASP A 1047 -89.86 -61.17 -93.20
CA ASP A 1047 -90.35 -60.16 -94.14
C ASP A 1047 -89.34 -59.95 -95.28
N ALA A 1048 -89.69 -60.46 -96.47
CA ALA A 1048 -88.87 -60.31 -97.67
C ALA A 1048 -88.78 -58.85 -98.17
N SER A 1049 -89.71 -57.96 -97.78
CA SER A 1049 -89.69 -56.55 -98.19
C SER A 1049 -88.60 -55.73 -97.46
N GLN A 1050 -88.16 -56.20 -96.29
CA GLN A 1050 -87.05 -55.60 -95.52
C GLN A 1050 -85.75 -56.40 -95.70
N ASN A 1051 -85.59 -57.08 -96.85
CA ASN A 1051 -84.45 -57.93 -97.18
C ASN A 1051 -84.13 -58.96 -96.07
N PHE A 1052 -85.16 -59.43 -95.37
CA PHE A 1052 -85.10 -60.30 -94.21
C PHE A 1052 -84.31 -59.76 -92.99
N GLN A 1053 -84.01 -58.46 -92.88
CA GLN A 1053 -83.26 -57.89 -91.74
C GLN A 1053 -84.09 -56.85 -90.97
N CYS A 1054 -84.53 -57.21 -89.76
CA CYS A 1054 -85.35 -56.35 -88.89
C CYS A 1054 -84.54 -55.88 -87.68
N PRO A 1055 -84.71 -54.63 -87.19
CA PRO A 1055 -84.08 -54.18 -85.94
C PRO A 1055 -84.60 -54.95 -84.72
N VAL A 1056 -83.72 -55.25 -83.76
CA VAL A 1056 -84.07 -55.99 -82.54
C VAL A 1056 -85.00 -55.15 -81.66
N THR A 1057 -86.20 -55.67 -81.34
CA THR A 1057 -87.12 -54.96 -80.43
C THR A 1057 -86.68 -55.10 -78.97
N GLY A 1058 -87.02 -54.13 -78.12
CA GLY A 1058 -86.54 -54.10 -76.72
C GLY A 1058 -86.89 -55.33 -75.88
N ALA A 1059 -87.97 -56.04 -76.20
CA ALA A 1059 -88.34 -57.31 -75.56
C ALA A 1059 -87.46 -58.49 -76.00
N GLN A 1060 -86.90 -58.45 -77.22
CA GLN A 1060 -86.00 -59.49 -77.74
C GLN A 1060 -84.57 -59.32 -77.22
N ALA A 1061 -84.12 -58.07 -76.99
CA ALA A 1061 -82.80 -57.80 -76.40
C ALA A 1061 -82.60 -58.49 -75.04
N GLN A 1062 -83.66 -58.60 -74.22
CA GLN A 1062 -83.61 -59.29 -72.91
C GLN A 1062 -83.48 -60.82 -73.04
N TYR A 1063 -83.82 -61.42 -74.18
CA TYR A 1063 -83.65 -62.86 -74.43
C TYR A 1063 -82.18 -63.24 -74.72
N TYR A 1064 -81.41 -62.33 -75.33
CA TYR A 1064 -80.00 -62.56 -75.65
C TYR A 1064 -79.03 -62.25 -74.48
N ALA A 1065 -79.48 -61.57 -73.43
CA ALA A 1065 -78.68 -61.28 -72.24
C ALA A 1065 -78.46 -62.51 -71.32
N GLY A 1066 -79.02 -63.68 -71.66
CA GLY A 1066 -79.09 -64.85 -70.78
C GLY A 1066 -78.02 -65.95 -70.98
N ALA A 1067 -76.92 -65.70 -71.71
CA ALA A 1067 -75.97 -66.77 -72.06
C ALA A 1067 -74.51 -66.34 -72.31
N ALA A 1068 -73.83 -65.73 -71.34
CA ALA A 1068 -72.35 -65.68 -71.27
C ALA A 1068 -71.85 -65.47 -69.84
N VAL A 1069 -70.93 -66.32 -69.39
CA VAL A 1069 -70.14 -66.16 -68.15
C VAL A 1069 -68.69 -66.57 -68.47
N GLY A 1070 -67.72 -65.79 -68.01
CA GLY A 1070 -66.28 -65.98 -68.25
C GLY A 1070 -65.48 -64.80 -67.74
#